data_AF-A0A7X3X376-F1
#
_entry.id   AF-A0A7X3X376-F1
#
_cell.length_a   1.000
_cell.length_b   1.000
_cell.length_c   1.000
_cell.angle_alpha   90.00
_cell.angle_beta   90.00
_cell.angle_gamma   90.00
#
_symmetry.space_group_name_H-M   'P 1'
#
loop_
_entity.id
_entity.type
_entity.pdbx_description
1 polymer ?
#
loop_
_entity_poly.entity_id
_entity_poly.type
_entity_poly.pdbx_seq_one_letter_code
_entity_poly.pdbx_strand_id
1 'polypeptide(L)'
;MRSRTPDSRGVYPVNRARAAVLTPAERARNARGIRPAVRMGLVLALGAVWAASCDWAVTENRAPLAAAAIPALTVDVGDTAVVDLSLYFNDPDDDALSYTAGTSDGKVANTTVTGSMASVSGVARGTATVTVNAFDPDGLSVQQSFPVTVPNRAPVADSIPALELLTGEVATVVLSVHFSDPDGDALAYAIETSDESVVTVATSGDTMTATGVAEGMATVTVAATDTEGLTTAQAIEAGVARPVPTTVVVSPDSVLLTALNEQVTLTVEVLDQIGRPLPEEIVAWESGDPAVATVDSAGTASATGNGTTAVRATAGEVSGEAHLTVMQVVRSVVVSPDAPTIVGGDTLRLDAVALDGNGHQVERAAVFTWASSATAVARVDDGGLVAAGREGRATISAAFEGSQGTARITVLHPDRAALVAFFEAAGGSGWTRRTNWLTEAPVKDWHGVLALEDGRVSGLKLDDNGLAGSVPPELGDMIGLRQLDFTGNGELTGELPASLASLNPLRKLLAGGTGLCAPSDPAFQAWLERIPESRVARCDAWAAYLTQAVQSREYPVPLVAGEEALLRVFVTAARSGGERIPRVRATFYVPGARHRVADIPEKAGTLTTEVSEGDLGSSANAVIPSAWVRPGLEMVIEVDPDGALDPSLGLPDRIPDSGRIAIPVYAMPEFHLTAIPFLWRTSPDSAVIDSIAAMAADPGGHQLLWATRTLLPVADLGVAAHAPVVASSNYPPDLLRQTLAIQALEGGSGYYMGMMTGRLSSRFTGAAYVRGRSSFSIPEATTIAHELGHNLSLLHAPCGGAGLLDPSYPFRDGSIGAWGYDARGGELLIPRRRDIMSYCSRRWVSDYHFANAIRYRAAREGAFAARTTSRPERSLLLWGGVDADGRLYLEPVLTADIPPWLC
;
A
#
# COMPACT_ATOMS: atom_id res chain seq x y z
N MET A 1 -49.03 -16.84 11.78
CA MET A 1 -50.13 -16.05 11.15
C MET A 1 -50.12 -16.48 9.67
N ARG A 2 -51.15 -17.03 9.01
CA ARG A 2 -52.61 -16.74 8.94
C ARG A 2 -52.85 -15.26 8.61
N SER A 3 -53.58 -14.84 7.56
CA SER A 3 -54.60 -15.48 6.68
C SER A 3 -54.55 -14.84 5.25
N ARG A 4 -55.02 -15.43 4.13
CA ARG A 4 -56.41 -15.46 3.57
C ARG A 4 -57.15 -14.08 3.61
N THR A 5 -57.92 -13.56 2.63
CA THR A 5 -58.54 -14.00 1.33
C THR A 5 -59.18 -12.73 0.63
N PRO A 6 -60.26 -12.76 -0.23
CA PRO A 6 -60.35 -13.19 -1.64
C PRO A 6 -61.16 -12.25 -2.61
N ASP A 7 -61.38 -12.72 -3.86
CA ASP A 7 -62.57 -12.63 -4.75
C ASP A 7 -63.36 -11.32 -5.06
N SER A 8 -63.16 -10.81 -6.28
CA SER A 8 -63.99 -10.97 -7.52
C SER A 8 -65.53 -10.70 -7.62
N ARG A 9 -65.90 -10.25 -8.85
CA ARG A 9 -67.20 -10.28 -9.58
C ARG A 9 -68.31 -9.24 -9.31
N GLY A 10 -68.84 -8.70 -10.42
CA GLY A 10 -70.10 -7.94 -10.55
C GLY A 10 -70.43 -7.71 -12.05
N VAL A 11 -71.71 -7.73 -12.45
CA VAL A 11 -72.16 -7.84 -13.86
C VAL A 11 -73.44 -7.01 -14.12
N TYR A 12 -73.43 -6.14 -15.15
CA TYR A 12 -74.54 -5.48 -15.93
C TYR A 12 -75.91 -5.16 -15.27
N PRO A 13 -76.56 -3.98 -15.54
CA PRO A 13 -77.32 -3.82 -16.80
C PRO A 13 -77.65 -2.39 -17.36
N VAL A 14 -77.78 -2.32 -18.70
CA VAL A 14 -78.89 -1.75 -19.54
C VAL A 14 -79.58 -0.39 -19.22
N ASN A 15 -79.48 0.54 -20.19
CA ASN A 15 -80.39 1.65 -20.59
C ASN A 15 -81.01 2.64 -19.59
N ARG A 16 -80.77 3.95 -19.84
CA ARG A 16 -81.84 4.98 -20.09
C ARG A 16 -81.25 6.27 -20.70
N ALA A 17 -82.11 7.20 -21.14
CA ALA A 17 -81.75 8.39 -21.92
C ALA A 17 -82.49 9.66 -21.47
N ARG A 18 -82.12 10.82 -22.07
CA ARG A 18 -82.69 12.19 -21.96
C ARG A 18 -82.24 13.02 -20.74
N ALA A 19 -82.12 14.37 -20.82
CA ALA A 19 -82.07 15.31 -21.97
C ALA A 19 -81.74 16.76 -21.48
N ALA A 20 -81.69 17.71 -22.44
CA ALA A 20 -81.78 19.18 -22.30
C ALA A 20 -80.46 19.90 -21.88
N VAL A 21 -80.26 21.20 -22.11
CA VAL A 21 -81.23 22.30 -22.37
C VAL A 21 -80.80 23.25 -23.52
N LEU A 22 -81.79 23.75 -24.28
CA LEU A 22 -81.73 24.97 -25.12
C LEU A 22 -83.03 25.75 -24.94
N THR A 23 -82.97 27.05 -24.60
CA THR A 23 -84.11 27.99 -24.41
C THR A 23 -83.60 29.45 -24.42
N PRO A 24 -84.47 30.49 -24.49
CA PRO A 24 -85.59 30.68 -25.43
C PRO A 24 -85.77 32.14 -25.95
N ALA A 25 -86.54 32.35 -27.03
CA ALA A 25 -87.19 33.65 -27.31
C ALA A 25 -88.49 33.53 -28.15
N GLU A 26 -89.62 33.95 -27.56
CA GLU A 26 -90.74 34.76 -28.13
C GLU A 26 -91.30 34.41 -29.54
N ARG A 27 -92.51 33.85 -29.71
CA ARG A 27 -93.89 34.45 -29.69
C ARG A 27 -94.27 35.37 -30.89
N ALA A 28 -95.48 35.42 -31.47
CA ALA A 28 -96.69 34.55 -31.47
C ALA A 28 -97.85 35.11 -32.40
N ARG A 29 -98.90 34.30 -32.67
CA ARG A 29 -100.34 34.61 -33.01
C ARG A 29 -100.88 34.58 -34.48
N ASN A 30 -101.69 33.55 -34.75
CA ASN A 30 -103.12 33.55 -35.13
C ASN A 30 -103.77 34.54 -36.15
N ALA A 31 -104.21 33.97 -37.28
CA ALA A 31 -105.63 33.71 -37.67
C ALA A 31 -106.58 34.76 -38.34
N ARG A 32 -107.20 34.31 -39.46
CA ARG A 32 -108.53 34.64 -40.06
C ARG A 32 -108.83 36.06 -40.65
N GLY A 33 -109.25 36.09 -41.93
CA GLY A 33 -110.63 36.54 -42.25
C GLY A 33 -110.93 37.57 -43.37
N ILE A 34 -111.29 37.08 -44.58
CA ILE A 34 -112.44 37.52 -45.44
C ILE A 34 -112.44 38.89 -46.19
N ARG A 35 -113.05 38.87 -47.40
CA ARG A 35 -113.37 39.91 -48.43
C ARG A 35 -114.26 41.07 -47.90
N PRO A 36 -114.34 42.30 -48.50
CA PRO A 36 -114.69 42.65 -49.92
C PRO A 36 -113.65 43.58 -50.62
N ALA A 37 -113.56 43.84 -51.95
CA ALA A 37 -114.44 43.84 -53.15
C ALA A 37 -115.02 45.23 -53.56
N VAL A 38 -115.09 45.51 -54.89
CA VAL A 38 -115.89 46.58 -55.58
C VAL A 38 -115.36 48.04 -55.36
N ARG A 39 -115.33 49.05 -56.28
CA ARG A 39 -115.74 49.35 -57.69
C ARG A 39 -114.92 50.61 -58.17
N MET A 40 -115.02 51.29 -59.34
CA MET A 40 -115.71 51.23 -60.66
C MET A 40 -114.98 52.17 -61.68
N GLY A 41 -115.14 51.99 -63.00
CA GLY A 41 -114.73 52.96 -64.05
C GLY A 41 -114.27 52.26 -65.35
N LEU A 42 -115.08 51.99 -66.40
CA LEU A 42 -116.01 52.85 -67.18
C LEU A 42 -115.21 53.86 -68.04
N VAL A 43 -115.33 53.92 -69.38
CA VAL A 43 -116.46 54.52 -70.13
C VAL A 43 -116.38 54.24 -71.66
N LEU A 44 -117.47 53.69 -72.25
CA LEU A 44 -117.99 53.84 -73.64
C LEU A 44 -117.08 53.46 -74.87
N ALA A 45 -117.57 53.29 -76.11
CA ALA A 45 -118.91 53.54 -76.70
C ALA A 45 -119.22 52.64 -77.93
N LEU A 46 -120.53 52.34 -78.16
CA LEU A 46 -121.27 52.22 -79.46
C LEU A 46 -120.74 51.26 -80.56
N GLY A 47 -121.56 50.64 -81.44
CA GLY A 47 -123.02 50.52 -81.62
C GLY A 47 -123.26 49.64 -82.88
N ALA A 48 -124.14 48.64 -82.89
CA ALA A 48 -125.61 48.68 -82.95
C ALA A 48 -126.20 48.63 -84.39
N VAL A 49 -127.24 47.80 -84.59
CA VAL A 49 -128.09 47.62 -85.82
C VAL A 49 -127.31 47.07 -87.05
N TRP A 50 -127.79 46.14 -87.89
CA TRP A 50 -129.15 45.67 -88.24
C TRP A 50 -129.30 44.13 -88.23
N ALA A 51 -130.55 43.67 -88.24
CA ALA A 51 -130.92 42.29 -88.57
C ALA A 51 -131.41 42.20 -90.02
N ALA A 52 -131.04 41.11 -90.71
CA ALA A 52 -131.66 40.64 -91.95
C ALA A 52 -131.48 39.11 -92.07
N SER A 53 -132.47 38.42 -92.61
CA SER A 53 -132.50 36.96 -92.79
C SER A 53 -132.21 36.56 -94.24
N CYS A 54 -131.54 35.42 -94.48
CA CYS A 54 -132.19 34.25 -95.09
C CYS A 54 -131.27 33.03 -95.29
N ASP A 55 -131.91 31.86 -95.18
CA ASP A 55 -131.68 30.60 -95.88
C ASP A 55 -130.33 29.86 -95.73
N TRP A 56 -130.26 28.66 -96.31
CA TRP A 56 -129.61 27.50 -95.66
C TRP A 56 -128.61 26.75 -96.56
N ALA A 57 -127.50 26.31 -95.96
CA ALA A 57 -126.62 25.25 -96.47
C ALA A 57 -125.94 24.52 -95.30
N VAL A 58 -125.53 23.27 -95.51
CA VAL A 58 -124.76 22.46 -94.56
C VAL A 58 -123.37 22.22 -95.16
N THR A 59 -122.32 22.22 -94.33
CA THR A 59 -120.93 21.98 -94.71
C THR A 59 -120.33 20.80 -93.95
N GLU A 60 -119.39 20.09 -94.58
CA GLU A 60 -118.66 18.94 -94.00
C GLU A 60 -117.46 19.39 -93.16
N ASN A 61 -117.08 18.57 -92.17
CA ASN A 61 -115.88 18.76 -91.33
C ASN A 61 -114.58 18.46 -92.11
N ARG A 62 -113.43 19.05 -91.71
CA ARG A 62 -112.15 18.98 -92.43
C ARG A 62 -110.97 18.76 -91.48
N ALA A 63 -110.02 17.93 -91.92
CA ALA A 63 -108.87 17.51 -91.12
C ALA A 63 -107.91 18.66 -90.71
N PRO A 64 -107.18 18.51 -89.59
CA PRO A 64 -106.16 19.46 -89.15
C PRO A 64 -105.04 19.68 -90.18
N LEU A 65 -104.37 20.83 -90.10
CA LEU A 65 -103.25 21.21 -90.97
C LEU A 65 -101.96 21.46 -90.18
N ALA A 66 -100.82 21.24 -90.81
CA ALA A 66 -99.52 21.65 -90.31
C ALA A 66 -99.28 23.13 -90.68
N ALA A 67 -99.35 24.02 -89.69
CA ALA A 67 -99.23 25.47 -89.84
C ALA A 67 -97.78 25.93 -90.10
N ALA A 68 -96.80 25.24 -89.52
CA ALA A 68 -95.37 25.53 -89.65
C ALA A 68 -94.52 24.26 -89.48
N ALA A 69 -93.23 24.33 -89.80
CA ALA A 69 -92.29 23.21 -89.62
C ALA A 69 -91.52 23.32 -88.28
N ILE A 70 -91.54 22.25 -87.49
CA ILE A 70 -90.77 22.13 -86.24
C ILE A 70 -89.27 22.05 -86.59
N PRO A 71 -88.40 22.85 -85.96
CA PRO A 71 -86.97 22.86 -86.26
C PRO A 71 -86.24 21.61 -85.74
N ALA A 72 -85.08 21.33 -86.32
CA ALA A 72 -84.12 20.37 -85.80
C ALA A 72 -83.65 20.78 -84.39
N LEU A 73 -83.39 19.80 -83.53
CA LEU A 73 -83.09 20.00 -82.11
C LEU A 73 -81.77 19.32 -81.73
N THR A 74 -81.01 19.95 -80.83
CA THR A 74 -79.84 19.33 -80.18
C THR A 74 -80.09 19.32 -78.68
N VAL A 75 -79.87 18.18 -78.03
CA VAL A 75 -80.09 17.97 -76.59
C VAL A 75 -78.94 17.10 -76.07
N ASP A 76 -78.28 17.51 -75.00
CA ASP A 76 -77.20 16.74 -74.39
C ASP A 76 -77.72 15.48 -73.66
N VAL A 77 -76.84 14.53 -73.35
CA VAL A 77 -77.19 13.32 -72.60
C VAL A 77 -77.72 13.72 -71.21
N GLY A 78 -78.94 13.28 -70.89
CA GLY A 78 -79.63 13.56 -69.62
C GLY A 78 -80.48 14.84 -69.62
N ASP A 79 -80.25 15.76 -70.55
CA ASP A 79 -81.01 17.01 -70.66
C ASP A 79 -82.38 16.82 -71.35
N THR A 80 -83.27 17.81 -71.22
CA THR A 80 -84.59 17.80 -71.85
C THR A 80 -84.98 19.19 -72.37
N ALA A 81 -85.24 19.28 -73.67
CA ALA A 81 -85.80 20.45 -74.33
C ALA A 81 -87.29 20.26 -74.61
N VAL A 82 -88.06 21.35 -74.71
CA VAL A 82 -89.52 21.29 -74.84
C VAL A 82 -90.00 22.17 -76.01
N VAL A 83 -90.92 21.63 -76.81
CA VAL A 83 -91.49 22.25 -78.01
C VAL A 83 -93.00 22.40 -77.84
N ASP A 84 -93.55 23.60 -78.02
CA ASP A 84 -95.01 23.82 -78.04
C ASP A 84 -95.56 23.53 -79.44
N LEU A 85 -96.30 22.43 -79.57
CA LEU A 85 -96.88 21.95 -80.83
C LEU A 85 -98.01 22.85 -81.35
N SER A 86 -98.65 23.66 -80.49
CA SER A 86 -99.74 24.56 -80.90
C SER A 86 -99.31 25.65 -81.87
N LEU A 87 -98.00 25.89 -81.97
CA LEU A 87 -97.38 26.83 -82.93
C LEU A 87 -97.19 26.22 -84.33
N TYR A 88 -97.35 24.90 -84.48
CA TYR A 88 -97.00 24.14 -85.70
C TYR A 88 -98.18 23.41 -86.33
N PHE A 89 -99.33 23.34 -85.65
CA PHE A 89 -100.56 22.72 -86.15
C PHE A 89 -101.77 23.61 -85.87
N ASN A 90 -102.73 23.67 -86.79
CA ASN A 90 -103.97 24.42 -86.63
C ASN A 90 -105.13 23.71 -87.33
N ASP A 91 -106.35 23.96 -86.89
CA ASP A 91 -107.54 23.35 -87.48
C ASP A 91 -108.25 24.30 -88.48
N PRO A 92 -108.76 23.82 -89.63
CA PRO A 92 -109.51 24.65 -90.58
C PRO A 92 -110.92 25.06 -90.14
N ASP A 93 -111.53 24.32 -89.20
CA ASP A 93 -112.86 24.52 -88.65
C ASP A 93 -112.82 24.99 -87.17
N ASP A 94 -111.62 25.33 -86.68
CA ASP A 94 -111.28 25.90 -85.36
C ASP A 94 -111.49 24.93 -84.17
N ASP A 95 -111.42 23.62 -84.45
CA ASP A 95 -111.65 22.56 -83.48
C ASP A 95 -110.43 22.27 -82.57
N ALA A 96 -110.70 21.71 -81.38
CA ALA A 96 -109.68 21.58 -80.32
C ALA A 96 -108.74 20.38 -80.51
N LEU A 97 -107.57 20.62 -81.10
CA LEU A 97 -106.59 19.58 -81.44
C LEU A 97 -105.99 18.83 -80.23
N SER A 98 -105.79 17.52 -80.42
CA SER A 98 -105.03 16.65 -79.52
C SER A 98 -103.77 16.10 -80.19
N TYR A 99 -102.73 15.80 -79.39
CA TYR A 99 -101.38 15.52 -79.91
C TYR A 99 -100.79 14.21 -79.39
N THR A 100 -100.00 13.53 -80.24
CA THR A 100 -99.10 12.44 -79.84
C THR A 100 -97.73 12.62 -80.49
N ALA A 101 -96.66 12.11 -79.87
CA ALA A 101 -95.34 12.05 -80.49
C ALA A 101 -94.67 10.71 -80.22
N GLY A 102 -93.82 10.27 -81.16
CA GLY A 102 -92.97 9.09 -81.04
C GLY A 102 -91.58 9.36 -81.60
N THR A 103 -90.58 8.65 -81.10
CA THR A 103 -89.17 8.75 -81.52
C THR A 103 -88.78 7.55 -82.39
N SER A 104 -87.89 7.75 -83.35
CA SER A 104 -87.30 6.68 -84.14
C SER A 104 -86.33 5.79 -83.34
N ASP A 105 -85.69 6.34 -82.30
CA ASP A 105 -84.88 5.57 -81.36
C ASP A 105 -84.90 6.19 -79.95
N GLY A 106 -85.68 5.56 -79.06
CA GLY A 106 -85.79 5.92 -77.64
C GLY A 106 -84.57 5.57 -76.78
N LYS A 107 -83.49 5.02 -77.37
CA LYS A 107 -82.17 4.93 -76.73
C LYS A 107 -81.34 6.18 -76.95
N VAL A 108 -81.58 6.92 -78.04
CA VAL A 108 -80.86 8.16 -78.39
C VAL A 108 -81.61 9.36 -77.83
N ALA A 109 -82.90 9.51 -78.16
CA ALA A 109 -83.74 10.57 -77.61
C ALA A 109 -85.17 10.08 -77.39
N ASN A 110 -85.71 10.28 -76.19
CA ASN A 110 -87.10 9.97 -75.85
C ASN A 110 -88.00 11.19 -76.03
N THR A 111 -89.29 10.95 -76.29
CA THR A 111 -90.29 12.03 -76.40
C THR A 111 -91.57 11.69 -75.66
N THR A 112 -92.21 12.70 -75.08
CA THR A 112 -93.52 12.62 -74.42
C THR A 112 -94.31 13.89 -74.72
N VAL A 113 -95.64 13.82 -74.75
CA VAL A 113 -96.51 14.97 -75.01
C VAL A 113 -97.51 15.14 -73.87
N THR A 114 -97.79 16.38 -73.47
CA THR A 114 -98.82 16.71 -72.47
C THR A 114 -99.48 18.03 -72.86
N GLY A 115 -100.77 18.00 -73.19
CA GLY A 115 -101.43 19.12 -73.88
C GLY A 115 -100.79 19.34 -75.25
N SER A 116 -100.37 20.57 -75.54
CA SER A 116 -99.56 20.90 -76.72
C SER A 116 -98.05 20.75 -76.52
N MET A 117 -97.55 20.50 -75.31
CA MET A 117 -96.10 20.52 -75.04
C MET A 117 -95.49 19.15 -75.30
N ALA A 118 -94.55 19.07 -76.24
CA ALA A 118 -93.70 17.90 -76.49
C ALA A 118 -92.33 18.08 -75.81
N SER A 119 -92.05 17.27 -74.79
CA SER A 119 -90.73 17.18 -74.16
C SER A 119 -89.88 16.15 -74.88
N VAL A 120 -88.65 16.51 -75.24
CA VAL A 120 -87.65 15.67 -75.90
C VAL A 120 -86.40 15.60 -75.03
N SER A 121 -86.07 14.41 -74.55
CA SER A 121 -84.95 14.15 -73.64
C SER A 121 -83.80 13.45 -74.37
N GLY A 122 -82.56 13.92 -74.19
CA GLY A 122 -81.36 13.22 -74.65
C GLY A 122 -81.06 12.02 -73.75
N VAL A 123 -80.80 10.85 -74.33
CA VAL A 123 -80.68 9.57 -73.61
C VAL A 123 -79.31 8.90 -73.85
N ALA A 124 -78.78 8.98 -75.07
CA ALA A 124 -77.41 8.57 -75.41
C ALA A 124 -76.96 9.25 -76.71
N ARG A 125 -75.63 9.33 -76.94
CA ARG A 125 -75.04 9.95 -78.14
C ARG A 125 -75.56 9.34 -79.45
N GLY A 126 -75.88 10.19 -80.43
CA GLY A 126 -76.40 9.77 -81.74
C GLY A 126 -77.44 10.73 -82.35
N THR A 127 -78.19 10.26 -83.34
CA THR A 127 -79.31 11.01 -83.96
C THR A 127 -80.59 10.20 -84.00
N ALA A 128 -81.70 10.81 -83.59
CA ALA A 128 -83.06 10.29 -83.70
C ALA A 128 -83.95 11.22 -84.54
N THR A 129 -85.17 10.79 -84.87
CA THR A 129 -86.20 11.62 -85.46
C THR A 129 -87.46 11.52 -84.61
N VAL A 130 -88.00 12.66 -84.19
CA VAL A 130 -89.27 12.74 -83.47
C VAL A 130 -90.38 13.05 -84.47
N THR A 131 -91.45 12.25 -84.42
CA THR A 131 -92.62 12.35 -85.29
C THR A 131 -93.85 12.64 -84.44
N VAL A 132 -94.56 13.71 -84.79
CA VAL A 132 -95.73 14.24 -84.08
C VAL A 132 -96.98 14.08 -84.95
N ASN A 133 -98.10 13.67 -84.35
CA ASN A 133 -99.42 13.66 -84.97
C ASN A 133 -100.35 14.60 -84.22
N ALA A 134 -101.17 15.37 -84.95
CA ALA A 134 -102.27 16.17 -84.42
C ALA A 134 -103.62 15.62 -84.94
N PHE A 135 -104.65 15.56 -84.08
CA PHE A 135 -105.97 15.00 -84.37
C PHE A 135 -107.10 15.96 -84.00
N ASP A 136 -108.15 16.00 -84.82
CA ASP A 136 -109.44 16.65 -84.49
C ASP A 136 -110.33 15.73 -83.61
N PRO A 137 -111.51 16.20 -83.13
CA PRO A 137 -112.44 15.40 -82.34
C PRO A 137 -113.14 14.24 -83.08
N ASP A 138 -113.23 14.30 -84.41
CA ASP A 138 -113.88 13.27 -85.26
C ASP A 138 -112.89 12.16 -85.70
N GLY A 139 -111.58 12.37 -85.51
CA GLY A 139 -110.51 11.40 -85.72
C GLY A 139 -109.68 11.60 -87.00
N LEU A 140 -109.81 12.72 -87.72
CA LEU A 140 -108.90 13.05 -88.81
C LEU A 140 -107.61 13.65 -88.25
N SER A 141 -106.51 13.59 -89.02
CA SER A 141 -105.19 13.91 -88.50
C SER A 141 -104.14 14.30 -89.55
N VAL A 142 -103.09 14.95 -89.07
CA VAL A 142 -101.90 15.35 -89.83
C VAL A 142 -100.62 15.01 -89.04
N GLN A 143 -99.55 14.71 -89.75
CA GLN A 143 -98.26 14.29 -89.17
C GLN A 143 -97.11 15.20 -89.63
N GLN A 144 -96.12 15.42 -88.76
CA GLN A 144 -94.86 16.06 -89.09
C GLN A 144 -93.70 15.43 -88.29
N SER A 145 -92.46 15.54 -88.77
CA SER A 145 -91.28 15.02 -88.05
C SER A 145 -90.06 15.94 -88.17
N PHE A 146 -89.18 15.86 -87.17
CA PHE A 146 -87.95 16.66 -87.06
C PHE A 146 -86.80 15.84 -86.44
N PRO A 147 -85.53 16.09 -86.84
CA PRO A 147 -84.38 15.36 -86.30
C PRO A 147 -83.92 15.93 -84.94
N VAL A 148 -83.37 15.03 -84.12
CA VAL A 148 -82.81 15.31 -82.80
C VAL A 148 -81.39 14.75 -82.73
N THR A 149 -80.42 15.55 -82.32
CA THR A 149 -79.00 15.16 -82.19
C THR A 149 -78.55 15.21 -80.74
N VAL A 150 -77.79 14.21 -80.30
CA VAL A 150 -77.14 14.15 -78.98
C VAL A 150 -75.62 14.07 -79.21
N PRO A 151 -74.83 15.11 -78.87
CA PRO A 151 -73.41 15.18 -79.15
C PRO A 151 -72.55 14.34 -78.18
N ASN A 152 -71.24 14.31 -78.42
CA ASN A 152 -70.21 13.82 -77.50
C ASN A 152 -69.39 15.02 -76.99
N ARG A 153 -69.06 15.05 -75.71
CA ARG A 153 -68.40 16.18 -75.02
C ARG A 153 -67.01 15.80 -74.54
N ALA A 154 -66.13 16.79 -74.40
CA ALA A 154 -64.77 16.54 -73.92
C ALA A 154 -64.74 16.34 -72.39
N PRO A 155 -63.74 15.61 -71.85
CA PRO A 155 -63.55 15.46 -70.40
C PRO A 155 -63.38 16.82 -69.70
N VAL A 156 -63.84 16.92 -68.45
CA VAL A 156 -63.71 18.11 -67.60
C VAL A 156 -62.71 17.85 -66.48
N ALA A 157 -61.87 18.86 -66.18
CA ALA A 157 -60.86 18.78 -65.12
C ALA A 157 -61.15 19.75 -63.97
N ASP A 158 -61.17 19.22 -62.75
CA ASP A 158 -61.04 19.97 -61.49
C ASP A 158 -59.56 20.17 -61.13
N SER A 159 -59.26 21.06 -60.19
CA SER A 159 -57.88 21.40 -59.82
C SER A 159 -57.17 20.27 -59.04
N ILE A 160 -56.04 19.80 -59.56
CA ILE A 160 -55.03 19.03 -58.82
C ILE A 160 -54.12 20.03 -58.05
N PRO A 161 -53.79 19.80 -56.77
CA PRO A 161 -52.83 20.62 -56.04
C PRO A 161 -51.40 20.56 -56.62
N ALA A 162 -50.60 21.59 -56.35
CA ALA A 162 -49.16 21.53 -56.59
C ALA A 162 -48.51 20.44 -55.70
N LEU A 163 -47.41 19.85 -56.19
CA LEU A 163 -46.64 18.85 -55.46
C LEU A 163 -45.43 19.52 -54.80
N GLU A 164 -45.35 19.47 -53.47
CA GLU A 164 -44.15 19.80 -52.71
C GLU A 164 -43.52 18.50 -52.22
N LEU A 165 -42.30 18.20 -52.68
CA LEU A 165 -41.60 16.94 -52.42
C LEU A 165 -40.18 17.21 -51.90
N LEU A 166 -39.63 16.28 -51.14
CA LEU A 166 -38.19 16.18 -50.94
C LEU A 166 -37.53 15.26 -51.97
N THR A 167 -36.21 15.42 -52.17
CA THR A 167 -35.43 14.44 -52.94
C THR A 167 -35.62 13.02 -52.37
N GLY A 168 -35.86 12.05 -53.25
CA GLY A 168 -36.16 10.65 -52.89
C GLY A 168 -37.57 10.40 -52.33
N GLU A 169 -38.43 11.42 -52.22
CA GLU A 169 -39.83 11.26 -51.82
C GLU A 169 -40.71 10.81 -53.00
N VAL A 170 -41.74 10.01 -52.70
CA VAL A 170 -42.72 9.52 -53.68
C VAL A 170 -44.13 9.91 -53.21
N ALA A 171 -44.84 10.68 -54.02
CA ALA A 171 -46.25 11.01 -53.82
C ALA A 171 -47.15 10.29 -54.84
N THR A 172 -48.42 10.10 -54.47
CA THR A 172 -49.46 9.51 -55.32
C THR A 172 -50.67 10.42 -55.45
N VAL A 173 -51.18 10.56 -56.66
CA VAL A 173 -52.40 11.34 -56.98
C VAL A 173 -53.36 10.45 -57.76
N VAL A 174 -54.63 10.40 -57.34
CA VAL A 174 -55.67 9.61 -58.01
C VAL A 174 -56.40 10.52 -59.00
N LEU A 175 -56.11 10.34 -60.28
CA LEU A 175 -56.55 11.22 -61.38
C LEU A 175 -58.07 11.16 -61.61
N SER A 176 -58.71 10.02 -61.32
CA SER A 176 -60.17 9.83 -61.41
C SER A 176 -60.98 10.68 -60.42
N VAL A 177 -60.31 11.37 -59.48
CA VAL A 177 -60.93 12.37 -58.58
C VAL A 177 -60.89 13.78 -59.19
N HIS A 178 -60.00 14.02 -60.17
CA HIS A 178 -59.74 15.34 -60.75
C HIS A 178 -60.13 15.46 -62.22
N PHE A 179 -60.43 14.36 -62.92
CA PHE A 179 -60.99 14.36 -64.26
C PHE A 179 -62.28 13.53 -64.29
N SER A 180 -63.31 14.05 -64.96
CA SER A 180 -64.58 13.36 -65.16
C SER A 180 -65.11 13.57 -66.57
N ASP A 181 -65.79 12.58 -67.12
CA ASP A 181 -66.42 12.67 -68.43
C ASP A 181 -67.92 13.04 -68.29
N PRO A 182 -68.40 14.10 -68.97
CA PRO A 182 -69.81 14.51 -68.88
C PRO A 182 -70.82 13.51 -69.46
N ASP A 183 -70.39 12.63 -70.37
CA ASP A 183 -71.24 11.65 -71.04
C ASP A 183 -71.08 10.22 -70.47
N GLY A 184 -70.08 10.03 -69.60
CA GLY A 184 -69.81 8.80 -68.86
C GLY A 184 -68.76 7.89 -69.51
N ASP A 185 -68.00 8.40 -70.49
CA ASP A 185 -66.97 7.63 -71.18
C ASP A 185 -65.74 7.34 -70.29
N ALA A 186 -65.01 6.27 -70.62
CA ALA A 186 -63.84 5.84 -69.86
C ALA A 186 -62.60 6.66 -70.24
N LEU A 187 -61.99 7.32 -69.24
CA LEU A 187 -60.84 8.19 -69.46
C LEU A 187 -59.50 7.45 -69.51
N ALA A 188 -58.67 7.79 -70.49
CA ALA A 188 -57.27 7.39 -70.58
C ALA A 188 -56.33 8.55 -70.21
N TYR A 189 -55.36 8.29 -69.33
CA TYR A 189 -54.44 9.31 -68.81
C TYR A 189 -53.04 9.21 -69.43
N ALA A 190 -52.58 10.31 -70.02
CA ALA A 190 -51.18 10.54 -70.36
C ALA A 190 -50.59 11.57 -69.39
N ILE A 191 -49.34 11.40 -68.96
CA ILE A 191 -48.63 12.37 -68.13
C ILE A 191 -47.21 12.60 -68.66
N GLU A 192 -46.75 13.84 -68.54
CA GLU A 192 -45.41 14.26 -68.92
C GLU A 192 -44.87 15.24 -67.87
N THR A 193 -43.55 15.27 -67.67
CA THR A 193 -42.85 16.23 -66.80
C THR A 193 -41.98 17.15 -67.67
N SER A 194 -41.91 18.44 -67.33
CA SER A 194 -41.01 19.37 -68.01
C SER A 194 -39.53 19.08 -67.77
N ASP A 195 -39.19 18.36 -66.69
CA ASP A 195 -37.82 18.02 -66.32
C ASP A 195 -37.78 16.71 -65.49
N GLU A 196 -37.42 15.60 -66.14
CA GLU A 196 -37.21 14.29 -65.51
C GLU A 196 -36.03 14.27 -64.51
N SER A 197 -35.11 15.24 -64.59
CA SER A 197 -33.99 15.34 -63.64
C SER A 197 -34.40 15.98 -62.31
N VAL A 198 -35.51 16.73 -62.28
CA VAL A 198 -36.12 17.30 -61.07
C VAL A 198 -37.16 16.35 -60.50
N VAL A 199 -38.15 15.92 -61.30
CA VAL A 199 -39.21 14.99 -60.87
C VAL A 199 -39.53 13.98 -61.97
N THR A 200 -39.54 12.69 -61.63
CA THR A 200 -40.01 11.63 -62.52
C THR A 200 -41.47 11.29 -62.21
N VAL A 201 -42.25 10.96 -63.24
CA VAL A 201 -43.68 10.66 -63.11
C VAL A 201 -44.06 9.40 -63.90
N ALA A 202 -44.98 8.60 -63.37
CA ALA A 202 -45.53 7.42 -64.05
C ALA A 202 -47.01 7.20 -63.72
N THR A 203 -47.83 6.81 -64.70
CA THR A 203 -49.21 6.34 -64.46
C THR A 203 -49.27 4.83 -64.24
N SER A 204 -50.25 4.40 -63.44
CA SER A 204 -50.73 3.02 -63.40
C SER A 204 -52.24 3.04 -63.20
N GLY A 205 -52.98 2.74 -64.27
CA GLY A 205 -54.44 2.93 -64.29
C GLY A 205 -54.81 4.41 -64.16
N ASP A 206 -55.57 4.74 -63.13
CA ASP A 206 -55.98 6.11 -62.77
C ASP A 206 -55.07 6.77 -61.72
N THR A 207 -54.00 6.12 -61.27
CA THR A 207 -53.08 6.67 -60.27
C THR A 207 -51.80 7.17 -60.93
N MET A 208 -51.42 8.42 -60.65
CA MET A 208 -50.10 8.97 -60.93
C MET A 208 -49.19 8.77 -59.71
N THR A 209 -48.00 8.24 -59.93
CA THR A 209 -46.84 8.35 -59.01
C THR A 209 -45.93 9.47 -59.47
N ALA A 210 -45.49 10.33 -58.55
CA ALA A 210 -44.46 11.34 -58.78
C ALA A 210 -43.31 11.14 -57.78
N THR A 211 -42.06 11.19 -58.24
CA THR A 211 -40.86 10.94 -57.42
C THR A 211 -39.86 12.08 -57.57
N GLY A 212 -39.48 12.72 -56.45
CA GLY A 212 -38.48 13.80 -56.44
C GLY A 212 -37.06 13.27 -56.69
N VAL A 213 -36.37 13.80 -57.71
CA VAL A 213 -35.07 13.31 -58.19
C VAL A 213 -33.92 14.26 -57.83
N ALA A 214 -34.11 15.58 -57.97
CA ALA A 214 -33.13 16.59 -57.59
C ALA A 214 -33.81 17.92 -57.23
N GLU A 215 -33.09 18.80 -56.54
CA GLU A 215 -33.60 20.12 -56.12
C GLU A 215 -33.92 21.02 -57.33
N GLY A 216 -35.17 21.48 -57.43
CA GLY A 216 -35.64 22.29 -58.54
C GLY A 216 -37.16 22.48 -58.58
N MET A 217 -37.64 23.09 -59.67
CA MET A 217 -39.07 23.22 -59.99
C MET A 217 -39.32 22.62 -61.36
N ALA A 218 -40.33 21.76 -61.48
CA ALA A 218 -40.82 21.22 -62.74
C ALA A 218 -42.33 21.47 -62.88
N THR A 219 -42.85 21.30 -64.10
CA THR A 219 -44.28 21.29 -64.39
C THR A 219 -44.68 19.91 -64.86
N VAL A 220 -45.60 19.27 -64.14
CA VAL A 220 -46.21 18.00 -64.54
C VAL A 220 -47.50 18.31 -65.28
N THR A 221 -47.62 17.83 -66.51
CA THR A 221 -48.85 17.95 -67.32
C THR A 221 -49.58 16.62 -67.32
N VAL A 222 -50.86 16.63 -66.93
CA VAL A 222 -51.75 15.47 -66.97
C VAL A 222 -52.83 15.74 -68.03
N ALA A 223 -52.96 14.84 -68.99
CA ALA A 223 -53.99 14.88 -70.03
C ALA A 223 -54.94 13.67 -69.90
N ALA A 224 -56.23 13.94 -69.82
CA ALA A 224 -57.29 12.93 -69.90
C ALA A 224 -57.92 12.94 -71.31
N THR A 225 -58.14 11.74 -71.86
CA THR A 225 -58.72 11.51 -73.18
C THR A 225 -59.98 10.65 -73.04
N ASP A 226 -61.08 11.00 -73.72
CA ASP A 226 -62.28 10.15 -73.82
C ASP A 226 -62.07 8.96 -74.79
N THR A 227 -63.11 8.17 -75.09
CA THR A 227 -62.97 7.01 -75.99
C THR A 227 -63.05 7.37 -77.48
N GLU A 228 -63.42 8.61 -77.83
CA GLU A 228 -63.59 9.10 -79.21
C GLU A 228 -62.45 10.06 -79.64
N GLY A 229 -61.55 10.44 -78.72
CA GLY A 229 -60.33 11.21 -78.96
C GLY A 229 -60.36 12.68 -78.52
N LEU A 230 -61.35 13.12 -77.75
CA LEU A 230 -61.39 14.46 -77.16
C LEU A 230 -60.53 14.51 -75.89
N THR A 231 -59.78 15.61 -75.71
CA THR A 231 -58.80 15.75 -74.62
C THR A 231 -58.98 17.01 -73.81
N THR A 232 -58.71 16.89 -72.51
CA THR A 232 -58.50 18.01 -71.58
C THR A 232 -57.21 17.77 -70.80
N ALA A 233 -56.40 18.81 -70.66
CA ALA A 233 -55.13 18.74 -69.96
C ALA A 233 -55.00 19.82 -68.88
N GLN A 234 -54.27 19.50 -67.82
CA GLN A 234 -53.97 20.38 -66.71
C GLN A 234 -52.48 20.29 -66.38
N ALA A 235 -51.86 21.44 -66.11
CA ALA A 235 -50.49 21.55 -65.65
C ALA A 235 -50.47 21.88 -64.15
N ILE A 236 -49.64 21.18 -63.39
CA ILE A 236 -49.35 21.47 -61.98
C ILE A 236 -47.86 21.71 -61.77
N GLU A 237 -47.52 22.57 -60.82
CA GLU A 237 -46.14 22.75 -60.39
C GLU A 237 -45.73 21.60 -59.44
N ALA A 238 -44.51 21.11 -59.62
CA ALA A 238 -43.87 20.12 -58.78
C ALA A 238 -42.53 20.69 -58.30
N GLY A 239 -42.51 21.18 -57.07
CA GLY A 239 -41.32 21.66 -56.39
C GLY A 239 -40.63 20.54 -55.63
N VAL A 240 -39.34 20.35 -55.89
CA VAL A 240 -38.52 19.35 -55.20
C VAL A 240 -37.43 20.09 -54.42
N ALA A 241 -37.41 19.95 -53.10
CA ALA A 241 -36.37 20.52 -52.24
C ALA A 241 -35.37 19.44 -51.80
N ARG A 242 -34.13 19.84 -51.52
CA ARG A 242 -33.20 18.92 -50.83
C ARG A 242 -33.64 18.71 -49.37
N PRO A 243 -33.50 17.51 -48.81
CA PRO A 243 -33.61 17.31 -47.36
C PRO A 243 -32.59 18.19 -46.62
N VAL A 244 -32.96 18.71 -45.45
CA VAL A 244 -32.04 19.42 -44.54
C VAL A 244 -32.29 18.99 -43.09
N PRO A 245 -31.27 19.00 -42.20
CA PRO A 245 -31.46 18.73 -40.78
C PRO A 245 -32.49 19.68 -40.14
N THR A 246 -33.55 19.13 -39.55
CA THR A 246 -34.49 19.89 -38.70
C THR A 246 -34.59 19.39 -37.27
N THR A 247 -34.19 18.14 -37.01
CA THR A 247 -34.13 17.56 -35.67
C THR A 247 -32.84 16.76 -35.51
N VAL A 248 -32.19 16.88 -34.35
CA VAL A 248 -31.04 16.05 -33.96
C VAL A 248 -31.37 15.39 -32.63
N VAL A 249 -31.40 14.06 -32.61
CA VAL A 249 -31.67 13.25 -31.42
C VAL A 249 -30.37 12.58 -30.98
N VAL A 250 -29.97 12.79 -29.73
CA VAL A 250 -28.82 12.10 -29.12
C VAL A 250 -29.33 10.99 -28.20
N SER A 251 -28.69 9.82 -28.23
CA SER A 251 -29.10 8.65 -27.45
C SER A 251 -27.89 7.97 -26.79
N PRO A 252 -27.95 7.62 -25.50
CA PRO A 252 -28.98 8.00 -24.53
C PRO A 252 -29.00 9.52 -24.26
N ASP A 253 -30.13 10.03 -23.78
CA ASP A 253 -30.31 11.45 -23.40
C ASP A 253 -29.55 11.84 -22.12
N SER A 254 -29.16 10.84 -21.32
CA SER A 254 -28.54 11.01 -20.01
C SER A 254 -27.66 9.82 -19.65
N VAL A 255 -26.49 10.08 -19.05
CA VAL A 255 -25.52 9.05 -18.62
C VAL A 255 -24.96 9.38 -17.24
N LEU A 256 -24.82 8.36 -16.40
CA LEU A 256 -24.03 8.42 -15.16
C LEU A 256 -22.74 7.61 -15.35
N LEU A 257 -21.60 8.28 -15.24
CA LEU A 257 -20.27 7.69 -15.20
C LEU A 257 -19.76 7.68 -13.75
N THR A 258 -19.15 6.58 -13.34
CA THR A 258 -18.80 6.24 -11.95
C THR A 258 -17.30 6.13 -11.68
N ALA A 259 -16.47 6.30 -12.69
CA ALA A 259 -15.02 6.39 -12.61
C ALA A 259 -14.47 7.43 -13.61
N LEU A 260 -13.28 7.99 -13.33
CA LEU A 260 -12.56 8.80 -14.31
C LEU A 260 -12.01 7.91 -15.43
N ASN A 261 -11.92 8.45 -16.64
CA ASN A 261 -11.69 7.72 -17.88
C ASN A 261 -12.69 6.57 -18.16
N GLU A 262 -13.86 6.56 -17.49
CA GLU A 262 -15.00 5.75 -17.93
C GLU A 262 -15.60 6.38 -19.20
N GLN A 263 -16.01 5.55 -20.16
CA GLN A 263 -16.40 5.99 -21.49
C GLN A 263 -17.79 5.49 -21.88
N VAL A 264 -18.50 6.31 -22.67
CA VAL A 264 -19.79 5.98 -23.28
C VAL A 264 -19.78 6.46 -24.73
N THR A 265 -20.26 5.63 -25.66
CA THR A 265 -20.53 6.06 -27.04
C THR A 265 -21.97 6.55 -27.11
N LEU A 266 -22.14 7.83 -27.42
CA LEU A 266 -23.43 8.43 -27.75
C LEU A 266 -23.71 8.18 -29.24
N THR A 267 -24.93 7.75 -29.57
CA THR A 267 -25.39 7.72 -30.95
C THR A 267 -26.21 8.97 -31.26
N VAL A 268 -26.25 9.33 -32.54
CA VAL A 268 -26.98 10.50 -33.05
C VAL A 268 -27.84 10.09 -34.23
N GLU A 269 -29.08 10.57 -34.25
CA GLU A 269 -30.01 10.44 -35.36
C GLU A 269 -30.42 11.85 -35.82
N VAL A 270 -30.08 12.19 -37.06
CA VAL A 270 -30.42 13.46 -37.71
C VAL A 270 -31.64 13.20 -38.59
N LEU A 271 -32.69 14.01 -38.46
CA LEU A 271 -33.94 13.87 -39.20
C LEU A 271 -34.22 15.09 -40.08
N ASP A 272 -34.79 14.83 -41.26
CA ASP A 272 -35.23 15.83 -42.23
C ASP A 272 -36.60 16.47 -41.88
N GLN A 273 -37.03 17.41 -42.73
CA GLN A 273 -38.27 18.19 -42.56
C GLN A 273 -39.54 17.35 -42.35
N ILE A 274 -39.55 16.09 -42.78
CA ILE A 274 -40.69 15.16 -42.66
C ILE A 274 -40.37 13.94 -41.78
N GLY A 275 -39.25 13.97 -41.04
CA GLY A 275 -38.88 12.97 -40.04
C GLY A 275 -38.13 11.75 -40.57
N ARG A 276 -37.53 11.80 -41.76
CA ARG A 276 -36.70 10.71 -42.31
C ARG A 276 -35.24 10.86 -41.87
N PRO A 277 -34.51 9.77 -41.57
CA PRO A 277 -33.09 9.85 -41.21
C PRO A 277 -32.18 10.37 -42.33
N LEU A 278 -31.20 11.19 -41.96
CA LEU A 278 -30.13 11.70 -42.81
C LEU A 278 -28.77 11.12 -42.38
N PRO A 279 -28.44 9.87 -42.78
CA PRO A 279 -27.27 9.14 -42.27
C PRO A 279 -25.92 9.61 -42.83
N GLU A 280 -25.90 10.47 -43.84
CA GLU A 280 -24.67 11.01 -44.45
C GLU A 280 -24.30 12.42 -43.92
N GLU A 281 -25.11 12.99 -43.01
CA GLU A 281 -24.87 14.32 -42.45
C GLU A 281 -23.67 14.36 -41.48
N ILE A 282 -22.89 15.43 -41.59
CA ILE A 282 -21.66 15.59 -40.80
C ILE A 282 -22.02 16.20 -39.44
N VAL A 283 -22.04 15.36 -38.40
CA VAL A 283 -22.30 15.79 -37.02
C VAL A 283 -21.03 16.29 -36.35
N ALA A 284 -21.06 17.54 -35.87
CA ALA A 284 -20.05 18.10 -34.98
C ALA A 284 -20.40 17.81 -33.52
N TRP A 285 -19.44 17.29 -32.76
CA TRP A 285 -19.57 17.00 -31.33
C TRP A 285 -18.81 18.02 -30.47
N GLU A 286 -19.44 18.53 -29.42
CA GLU A 286 -18.87 19.49 -28.46
C GLU A 286 -19.24 19.08 -27.02
N SER A 287 -18.34 19.29 -26.06
CA SER A 287 -18.66 19.21 -24.62
C SER A 287 -18.75 20.60 -24.04
N GLY A 288 -19.83 20.90 -23.31
CA GLY A 288 -20.01 22.17 -22.59
C GLY A 288 -19.04 22.36 -21.41
N ASP A 289 -18.36 21.30 -20.97
CA ASP A 289 -17.26 21.37 -20.00
C ASP A 289 -16.29 20.18 -20.14
N PRO A 290 -15.17 20.36 -20.89
CA PRO A 290 -14.10 19.38 -21.02
C PRO A 290 -13.40 18.98 -19.71
N ALA A 291 -13.56 19.73 -18.62
CA ALA A 291 -13.03 19.37 -17.31
C ALA A 291 -13.92 18.36 -16.55
N VAL A 292 -15.17 18.17 -16.99
CA VAL A 292 -16.07 17.11 -16.49
C VAL A 292 -16.04 15.90 -17.42
N ALA A 293 -16.22 16.11 -18.73
CA ALA A 293 -16.08 15.05 -19.73
C ALA A 293 -15.66 15.62 -21.11
N THR A 294 -14.81 14.91 -21.82
CA THR A 294 -14.50 15.17 -23.24
C THR A 294 -15.37 14.32 -24.16
N VAL A 295 -15.45 14.69 -25.44
CA VAL A 295 -16.09 13.89 -26.51
C VAL A 295 -15.21 13.91 -27.76
N ASP A 296 -15.15 12.80 -28.49
CA ASP A 296 -14.44 12.70 -29.78
C ASP A 296 -15.37 12.89 -31.00
N SER A 297 -14.79 12.90 -32.20
CA SER A 297 -15.54 13.06 -33.45
C SER A 297 -16.43 11.85 -33.82
N ALA A 298 -16.40 10.77 -33.04
CA ALA A 298 -17.25 9.58 -33.20
C ALA A 298 -18.36 9.50 -32.14
N GLY A 299 -18.53 10.54 -31.30
CA GLY A 299 -19.52 10.55 -30.22
C GLY A 299 -19.10 9.76 -28.98
N THR A 300 -17.84 9.31 -28.88
CA THR A 300 -17.35 8.66 -27.66
C THR A 300 -16.96 9.71 -26.65
N ALA A 301 -17.73 9.80 -25.56
CA ALA A 301 -17.49 10.68 -24.44
C ALA A 301 -16.72 9.96 -23.32
N SER A 302 -15.84 10.69 -22.64
CA SER A 302 -14.93 10.16 -21.61
C SER A 302 -14.91 11.07 -20.38
N ALA A 303 -15.15 10.49 -19.20
CA ALA A 303 -15.11 11.23 -17.93
C ALA A 303 -13.69 11.76 -17.62
N THR A 304 -13.58 13.05 -17.30
CA THR A 304 -12.31 13.73 -16.96
C THR A 304 -12.27 14.31 -15.55
N GLY A 305 -13.42 14.65 -14.96
CA GLY A 305 -13.53 15.16 -13.58
C GLY A 305 -14.96 15.06 -13.03
N ASN A 306 -15.13 15.12 -11.71
CA ASN A 306 -16.47 15.01 -11.11
C ASN A 306 -17.35 16.24 -11.41
N GLY A 307 -18.58 16.03 -11.89
CA GLY A 307 -19.51 17.12 -12.20
C GLY A 307 -20.69 16.71 -13.09
N THR A 308 -21.31 17.70 -13.73
CA THR A 308 -22.39 17.51 -14.71
C THR A 308 -22.14 18.40 -15.92
N THR A 309 -22.20 17.84 -17.13
CA THR A 309 -21.99 18.58 -18.39
C THR A 309 -22.98 18.12 -19.47
N ALA A 310 -23.20 18.97 -20.48
CA ALA A 310 -23.95 18.61 -21.68
C ALA A 310 -22.97 18.32 -22.82
N VAL A 311 -23.17 17.19 -23.49
CA VAL A 311 -22.50 16.88 -24.77
C VAL A 311 -23.48 17.17 -25.89
N ARG A 312 -23.12 18.08 -26.79
CA ARG A 312 -23.95 18.56 -27.89
C ARG A 312 -23.51 17.92 -29.20
N ALA A 313 -24.47 17.41 -29.96
CA ALA A 313 -24.33 17.00 -31.35
C ALA A 313 -25.01 18.06 -32.24
N THR A 314 -24.31 18.55 -33.27
CA THR A 314 -24.82 19.60 -34.16
C THR A 314 -24.73 19.15 -35.62
N ALA A 315 -25.84 19.27 -36.37
CA ALA A 315 -25.92 19.01 -37.80
C ALA A 315 -26.57 20.22 -38.50
N GLY A 316 -25.85 20.84 -39.43
CA GLY A 316 -26.26 22.14 -39.99
C GLY A 316 -26.37 23.21 -38.89
N GLU A 317 -27.55 23.84 -38.78
CA GLU A 317 -27.85 24.84 -37.73
C GLU A 317 -28.64 24.24 -36.53
N VAL A 318 -28.89 22.92 -36.53
CA VAL A 318 -29.70 22.24 -35.50
C VAL A 318 -28.81 21.41 -34.58
N SER A 319 -29.15 21.39 -33.28
CA SER A 319 -28.39 20.62 -32.29
C SER A 319 -29.29 19.85 -31.31
N GLY A 320 -28.82 18.67 -30.89
CA GLY A 320 -29.35 17.88 -29.80
C GLY A 320 -28.30 17.71 -28.70
N GLU A 321 -28.72 17.38 -27.48
CA GLU A 321 -27.83 17.26 -26.32
C GLU A 321 -28.09 15.97 -25.53
N ALA A 322 -27.04 15.46 -24.89
CA ALA A 322 -27.13 14.45 -23.83
C ALA A 322 -26.44 14.96 -22.56
N HIS A 323 -27.01 14.68 -21.39
CA HIS A 323 -26.50 15.13 -20.10
C HIS A 323 -25.65 14.06 -19.41
N LEU A 324 -24.35 14.31 -19.30
CA LEU A 324 -23.39 13.44 -18.64
C LEU A 324 -23.19 13.91 -17.19
N THR A 325 -23.39 12.99 -16.25
CA THR A 325 -23.02 13.14 -14.84
C THR A 325 -21.82 12.25 -14.55
N VAL A 326 -20.74 12.83 -14.01
CA VAL A 326 -19.56 12.09 -13.55
C VAL A 326 -19.53 12.18 -12.03
N MET A 327 -19.66 11.04 -11.36
CA MET A 327 -19.61 10.96 -9.90
C MET A 327 -18.87 9.68 -9.49
N GLN A 328 -17.59 9.83 -9.15
CA GLN A 328 -16.73 8.72 -8.74
C GLN A 328 -17.35 7.90 -7.59
N VAL A 329 -17.38 6.58 -7.74
CA VAL A 329 -17.81 5.63 -6.70
C VAL A 329 -16.59 4.85 -6.22
N VAL A 330 -16.36 4.84 -4.90
CA VAL A 330 -15.23 4.10 -4.30
C VAL A 330 -15.39 2.60 -4.57
N ARG A 331 -14.42 2.03 -5.31
CA ARG A 331 -14.40 0.62 -5.68
C ARG A 331 -13.35 -0.19 -4.93
N SER A 332 -12.27 0.46 -4.48
CA SER A 332 -11.25 -0.17 -3.65
C SER A 332 -10.55 0.87 -2.75
N VAL A 333 -9.79 0.38 -1.77
CA VAL A 333 -8.88 1.20 -0.96
C VAL A 333 -7.51 0.51 -0.96
N VAL A 334 -6.45 1.28 -1.21
CA VAL A 334 -5.06 0.82 -1.12
C VAL A 334 -4.44 1.42 0.15
N VAL A 335 -3.61 0.65 0.85
CA VAL A 335 -2.85 1.08 2.03
C VAL A 335 -1.37 0.89 1.74
N SER A 336 -0.54 1.88 2.07
CA SER A 336 0.90 1.88 1.79
C SER A 336 1.70 2.33 3.02
N PRO A 337 2.87 1.72 3.31
CA PRO A 337 3.39 0.47 2.75
C PRO A 337 2.51 -0.75 3.08
N ASP A 338 2.52 -1.77 2.22
CA ASP A 338 1.61 -2.92 2.30
C ASP A 338 2.11 -4.05 3.23
N ALA A 339 3.42 -4.26 3.35
CA ALA A 339 4.02 -5.31 4.16
C ALA A 339 5.25 -4.85 5.00
N PRO A 340 5.17 -3.73 5.74
CA PRO A 340 6.31 -3.20 6.49
C PRO A 340 6.70 -4.10 7.68
N THR A 341 8.00 -4.08 8.00
CA THR A 341 8.54 -4.67 9.23
C THR A 341 9.11 -3.55 10.11
N ILE A 342 8.75 -3.54 11.40
CA ILE A 342 9.11 -2.49 12.37
C ILE A 342 9.51 -3.11 13.71
N VAL A 343 10.21 -2.37 14.59
CA VAL A 343 10.67 -2.89 15.89
C VAL A 343 9.68 -2.48 17.00
N GLY A 344 9.47 -3.36 17.98
CA GLY A 344 8.59 -3.11 19.12
C GLY A 344 9.02 -1.87 19.93
N GLY A 345 8.17 -0.83 19.93
CA GLY A 345 8.46 0.50 20.48
C GLY A 345 8.40 1.63 19.43
N ASP A 346 8.63 1.32 18.16
CA ASP A 346 8.64 2.30 17.06
C ASP A 346 7.24 2.73 16.62
N THR A 347 7.19 3.77 15.78
CA THR A 347 5.99 4.17 15.04
C THR A 347 6.23 4.24 13.53
N LEU A 348 5.17 4.01 12.75
CA LEU A 348 5.17 4.04 11.29
C LEU A 348 3.88 4.69 10.80
N ARG A 349 3.96 5.67 9.89
CA ARG A 349 2.77 6.17 9.22
C ARG A 349 2.38 5.22 8.08
N LEU A 350 1.11 4.87 8.01
CA LEU A 350 0.47 4.32 6.82
C LEU A 350 -0.36 5.41 6.15
N ASP A 351 -0.31 5.45 4.82
CA ASP A 351 -1.20 6.24 3.99
C ASP A 351 -2.27 5.34 3.37
N ALA A 352 -3.45 5.89 3.12
CA ALA A 352 -4.56 5.19 2.48
C ALA A 352 -5.15 6.03 1.35
N VAL A 353 -5.50 5.38 0.23
CA VAL A 353 -6.08 6.03 -0.95
C VAL A 353 -7.31 5.24 -1.39
N ALA A 354 -8.44 5.93 -1.56
CA ALA A 354 -9.67 5.39 -2.12
C ALA A 354 -9.65 5.55 -3.64
N LEU A 355 -9.91 4.45 -4.37
CA LEU A 355 -9.85 4.41 -5.83
C LEU A 355 -11.22 4.07 -6.44
N ASP A 356 -11.50 4.64 -7.60
CA ASP A 356 -12.71 4.37 -8.40
C ASP A 356 -12.62 3.08 -9.23
N GLY A 357 -13.64 2.83 -10.06
CA GLY A 357 -13.73 1.65 -10.92
C GLY A 357 -12.56 1.43 -11.89
N ASN A 358 -11.87 2.50 -12.28
CA ASN A 358 -10.72 2.48 -13.20
C ASN A 358 -9.38 2.67 -12.49
N GLY A 359 -9.37 2.76 -11.15
CA GLY A 359 -8.16 2.89 -10.36
C GLY A 359 -7.67 4.32 -10.15
N HIS A 360 -8.43 5.35 -10.52
CA HIS A 360 -8.08 6.74 -10.21
C HIS A 360 -8.46 7.07 -8.77
N GLN A 361 -7.69 7.94 -8.12
CA GLN A 361 -8.02 8.42 -6.78
C GLN A 361 -9.36 9.17 -6.80
N VAL A 362 -10.22 8.90 -5.81
CA VAL A 362 -11.46 9.65 -5.62
C VAL A 362 -11.13 11.04 -5.08
N GLU A 363 -11.56 12.10 -5.79
CA GLU A 363 -11.13 13.48 -5.52
C GLU A 363 -11.66 14.08 -4.21
N ARG A 364 -12.75 13.52 -3.65
CA ARG A 364 -13.33 14.00 -2.38
C ARG A 364 -12.46 13.61 -1.19
N ALA A 365 -12.43 14.46 -0.16
CA ALA A 365 -11.67 14.19 1.06
C ALA A 365 -12.15 12.91 1.78
N ALA A 366 -11.36 11.84 1.69
CA ALA A 366 -11.64 10.57 2.33
C ALA A 366 -11.22 10.57 3.80
N VAL A 367 -12.14 10.22 4.70
CA VAL A 367 -11.88 10.01 6.12
C VAL A 367 -11.93 8.51 6.40
N PHE A 368 -10.76 7.89 6.51
CA PHE A 368 -10.64 6.44 6.67
C PHE A 368 -10.89 6.01 8.12
N THR A 369 -11.73 4.99 8.30
CA THR A 369 -11.82 4.27 9.57
C THR A 369 -10.68 3.27 9.65
N TRP A 370 -9.73 3.49 10.56
CA TRP A 370 -8.61 2.59 10.78
C TRP A 370 -8.91 1.51 11.83
N ALA A 371 -8.37 0.31 11.65
CA ALA A 371 -8.47 -0.78 12.62
C ALA A 371 -7.24 -1.70 12.59
N SER A 372 -7.02 -2.45 13.67
CA SER A 372 -5.96 -3.46 13.81
C SER A 372 -6.53 -4.81 14.21
N SER A 373 -6.11 -5.88 13.54
CA SER A 373 -6.46 -7.25 13.91
C SER A 373 -5.79 -7.73 15.22
N ALA A 374 -4.78 -7.01 15.71
CA ALA A 374 -4.00 -7.40 16.88
C ALA A 374 -3.39 -6.18 17.59
N THR A 375 -4.20 -5.43 18.33
CA THR A 375 -3.80 -4.20 19.06
C THR A 375 -2.70 -4.39 20.13
N ALA A 376 -2.34 -5.61 20.49
CA ALA A 376 -1.19 -5.92 21.33
C ALA A 376 0.14 -6.04 20.55
N VAL A 377 0.07 -6.28 19.23
CA VAL A 377 1.21 -6.36 18.29
C VAL A 377 1.39 -5.01 17.60
N ALA A 378 0.32 -4.43 17.04
CA ALA A 378 0.35 -3.09 16.44
C ALA A 378 -0.97 -2.36 16.73
N ARG A 379 -0.89 -1.14 17.25
CA ARG A 379 -2.04 -0.21 17.35
C ARG A 379 -1.99 0.74 16.17
N VAL A 380 -3.13 1.31 15.78
CA VAL A 380 -3.23 2.38 14.78
C VAL A 380 -4.16 3.45 15.32
N ASP A 381 -3.88 4.72 15.04
CA ASP A 381 -4.77 5.85 15.35
C ASP A 381 -5.66 6.24 14.15
N ASP A 382 -6.55 7.21 14.35
CA ASP A 382 -7.46 7.70 13.31
C ASP A 382 -6.74 8.38 12.13
N GLY A 383 -5.45 8.70 12.28
CA GLY A 383 -4.59 9.24 11.23
C GLY A 383 -3.85 8.17 10.41
N GLY A 384 -3.86 6.90 10.83
CA GLY A 384 -3.04 5.85 10.24
C GLY A 384 -1.60 5.77 10.81
N LEU A 385 -1.32 6.44 11.94
CA LEU A 385 -0.05 6.25 12.65
C LEU A 385 -0.10 4.94 13.44
N VAL A 386 0.72 3.98 13.01
CA VAL A 386 0.89 2.68 13.67
C VAL A 386 1.93 2.79 14.77
N ALA A 387 1.63 2.22 15.94
CA ALA A 387 2.57 2.08 17.06
C ALA A 387 2.84 0.59 17.34
N ALA A 388 4.11 0.22 17.35
CA ALA A 388 4.56 -1.16 17.52
C ALA A 388 4.52 -1.60 18.99
N GLY A 389 3.96 -2.79 19.22
CA GLY A 389 3.84 -3.44 20.53
C GLY A 389 4.77 -4.63 20.66
N ARG A 390 4.20 -5.80 20.96
CA ARG A 390 4.96 -7.06 21.09
C ARG A 390 5.25 -7.71 19.72
N GLU A 391 6.25 -8.58 19.69
CA GLU A 391 6.59 -9.39 18.51
C GLU A 391 5.38 -10.16 17.95
N GLY A 392 5.27 -10.20 16.62
CA GLY A 392 4.22 -10.92 15.92
C GLY A 392 3.83 -10.27 14.59
N ARG A 393 2.64 -10.60 14.09
CA ARG A 393 2.06 -10.01 12.87
C ARG A 393 0.67 -9.45 13.14
N ALA A 394 0.34 -8.34 12.51
CA ALA A 394 -0.96 -7.67 12.60
C ALA A 394 -1.40 -7.19 11.23
N THR A 395 -2.68 -7.39 10.89
CA THR A 395 -3.28 -6.71 9.73
C THR A 395 -3.86 -5.39 10.20
N ILE A 396 -3.36 -4.29 9.65
CA ILE A 396 -3.97 -2.96 9.77
C ILE A 396 -4.87 -2.76 8.56
N SER A 397 -6.03 -2.14 8.75
CA SER A 397 -6.99 -1.87 7.68
C SER A 397 -7.51 -0.45 7.70
N ALA A 398 -7.65 0.15 6.52
CA ALA A 398 -8.35 1.40 6.29
C ALA A 398 -9.66 1.10 5.53
N ALA A 399 -10.80 1.60 6.03
CA ALA A 399 -12.09 1.44 5.37
C ALA A 399 -12.72 2.80 5.04
N PHE A 400 -13.32 2.92 3.85
CA PHE A 400 -14.01 4.13 3.38
C PHE A 400 -15.12 3.76 2.38
N GLU A 401 -16.30 4.39 2.52
CA GLU A 401 -17.52 4.14 1.71
C GLU A 401 -17.85 2.65 1.43
N GLY A 402 -17.58 1.77 2.40
CA GLY A 402 -17.84 0.33 2.32
C GLY A 402 -16.74 -0.51 1.64
N SER A 403 -15.73 0.13 1.05
CA SER A 403 -14.49 -0.50 0.58
C SER A 403 -13.44 -0.55 1.70
N GLN A 404 -12.50 -1.51 1.62
CA GLN A 404 -11.45 -1.71 2.62
C GLN A 404 -10.12 -2.13 1.98
N GLY A 405 -9.02 -1.51 2.44
CA GLY A 405 -7.65 -1.87 2.13
C GLY A 405 -6.91 -2.38 3.37
N THR A 406 -5.79 -3.10 3.19
CA THR A 406 -5.02 -3.67 4.31
C THR A 406 -3.52 -3.65 4.12
N ALA A 407 -2.78 -3.34 5.18
CA ALA A 407 -1.34 -3.61 5.31
C ALA A 407 -1.08 -4.72 6.35
N ARG A 408 -0.04 -5.53 6.13
CA ARG A 408 0.40 -6.64 6.99
C ARG A 408 1.69 -6.25 7.71
N ILE A 409 1.54 -5.68 8.90
CA ILE A 409 2.67 -5.27 9.74
C ILE A 409 3.31 -6.50 10.37
N THR A 410 4.62 -6.63 10.24
CA THR A 410 5.43 -7.53 11.07
C THR A 410 6.16 -6.70 12.13
N VAL A 411 6.04 -7.11 13.40
CA VAL A 411 6.73 -6.45 14.52
C VAL A 411 7.77 -7.42 15.06
N LEU A 412 9.03 -6.97 15.10
CA LEU A 412 10.14 -7.72 15.70
C LEU A 412 10.37 -7.27 17.15
N HIS A 413 10.76 -8.18 18.03
CA HIS A 413 11.32 -7.78 19.32
C HIS A 413 12.66 -7.06 19.12
N PRO A 414 13.00 -6.00 19.90
CA PRO A 414 14.30 -5.30 19.77
C PRO A 414 15.51 -6.24 19.78
N ASP A 415 15.57 -7.18 20.73
CA ASP A 415 16.66 -8.18 20.77
C ASP A 415 16.72 -9.05 19.51
N ARG A 416 15.59 -9.32 18.82
CA ARG A 416 15.59 -10.07 17.55
C ARG A 416 16.13 -9.20 16.42
N ALA A 417 15.73 -7.92 16.34
CA ALA A 417 16.22 -6.99 15.33
C ALA A 417 17.74 -6.79 15.43
N ALA A 418 18.26 -6.57 16.65
CA ALA A 418 19.69 -6.48 16.91
C ALA A 418 20.45 -7.76 16.53
N LEU A 419 19.86 -8.94 16.74
CA LEU A 419 20.46 -10.21 16.29
C LEU A 419 20.44 -10.38 14.77
N VAL A 420 19.40 -9.92 14.06
CA VAL A 420 19.38 -9.92 12.58
C VAL A 420 20.49 -9.00 12.05
N ALA A 421 20.59 -7.77 12.56
CA ALA A 421 21.65 -6.82 12.20
C ALA A 421 23.05 -7.40 12.47
N PHE A 422 23.25 -8.05 13.62
CA PHE A 422 24.51 -8.73 13.94
C PHE A 422 24.81 -9.92 13.01
N PHE A 423 23.81 -10.72 12.64
CA PHE A 423 23.99 -11.83 11.71
C PHE A 423 24.41 -11.34 10.31
N GLU A 424 23.86 -10.23 9.84
CA GLU A 424 24.25 -9.64 8.56
C GLU A 424 25.63 -8.98 8.63
N ALA A 425 25.88 -8.13 9.63
CA ALA A 425 27.14 -7.41 9.81
C ALA A 425 28.35 -8.32 10.09
N ALA A 426 28.13 -9.46 10.76
CA ALA A 426 29.19 -10.40 11.14
C ALA A 426 29.30 -11.65 10.22
N GLY A 427 28.73 -11.61 9.01
CA GLY A 427 28.94 -12.64 7.97
C GLY A 427 28.20 -13.97 8.20
N GLY A 428 26.99 -13.93 8.77
CA GLY A 428 26.20 -15.07 9.24
C GLY A 428 25.97 -16.22 8.27
N SER A 429 25.96 -15.96 6.96
CA SER A 429 25.87 -16.99 5.92
C SER A 429 27.11 -17.90 5.85
N GLY A 430 28.27 -17.43 6.34
CA GLY A 430 29.52 -18.18 6.44
C GLY A 430 29.68 -18.99 7.74
N TRP A 431 28.94 -18.66 8.81
CA TRP A 431 29.16 -19.23 10.14
C TRP A 431 29.04 -20.77 10.19
N THR A 432 29.94 -21.38 10.95
CA THR A 432 30.06 -22.83 11.20
C THR A 432 28.79 -23.40 11.85
N ARG A 433 28.20 -22.68 12.81
CA ARG A 433 26.96 -23.04 13.49
C ARG A 433 26.01 -21.85 13.48
N ARG A 434 24.85 -22.03 12.86
CA ARG A 434 23.82 -21.01 12.64
C ARG A 434 22.39 -21.55 12.76
N THR A 435 22.21 -22.60 13.57
CA THR A 435 20.90 -23.23 13.78
C THR A 435 19.87 -22.20 14.25
N ASN A 436 18.71 -22.19 13.59
CA ASN A 436 17.56 -21.30 13.82
C ASN A 436 17.78 -19.80 13.59
N TRP A 437 18.99 -19.32 13.25
CA TRP A 437 19.20 -17.92 12.88
C TRP A 437 18.41 -17.54 11.63
N LEU A 438 17.84 -16.33 11.62
CA LEU A 438 16.89 -15.83 10.62
C LEU A 438 15.60 -16.67 10.45
N THR A 439 15.23 -17.49 11.45
CA THR A 439 13.95 -18.25 11.43
C THR A 439 12.92 -17.69 12.42
N GLU A 440 11.66 -18.07 12.21
CA GLU A 440 10.53 -17.79 13.11
C GLU A 440 10.66 -18.46 14.49
N ALA A 441 11.66 -19.33 14.71
CA ALA A 441 11.91 -19.91 16.02
C ALA A 441 12.19 -18.82 17.08
N PRO A 442 11.82 -19.02 18.36
CA PRO A 442 12.17 -18.11 19.44
C PRO A 442 13.68 -17.90 19.53
N VAL A 443 14.13 -16.66 19.79
CA VAL A 443 15.57 -16.33 19.83
C VAL A 443 16.35 -17.15 20.87
N LYS A 444 15.69 -17.61 21.96
CA LYS A 444 16.28 -18.53 22.94
C LYS A 444 16.71 -19.90 22.39
N ASP A 445 16.21 -20.28 21.22
CA ASP A 445 16.51 -21.55 20.54
C ASP A 445 17.51 -21.35 19.39
N TRP A 446 18.04 -20.14 19.19
CA TRP A 446 19.07 -19.83 18.21
C TRP A 446 20.46 -20.23 18.70
N HIS A 447 21.31 -20.75 17.82
CA HIS A 447 22.63 -21.22 18.23
C HIS A 447 23.47 -20.11 18.86
N GLY A 448 23.97 -20.33 20.07
CA GLY A 448 24.82 -19.38 20.79
C GLY A 448 24.06 -18.26 21.52
N VAL A 449 22.73 -18.18 21.39
CA VAL A 449 21.92 -17.20 22.12
C VAL A 449 21.56 -17.76 23.50
N LEU A 450 21.85 -16.97 24.54
CA LEU A 450 21.40 -17.20 25.91
C LEU A 450 20.28 -16.21 26.21
N ALA A 451 19.17 -16.68 26.78
CA ALA A 451 17.99 -15.86 27.08
C ALA A 451 17.41 -16.18 28.46
N LEU A 452 16.61 -15.25 28.97
CA LEU A 452 15.82 -15.40 30.20
C LEU A 452 14.44 -15.99 29.88
N GLU A 453 13.68 -16.36 30.92
CA GLU A 453 12.33 -16.95 30.78
C GLU A 453 11.30 -15.97 30.18
N ASP A 454 11.54 -14.66 30.27
CA ASP A 454 10.72 -13.61 29.63
C ASP A 454 11.02 -13.41 28.13
N GLY A 455 12.00 -14.15 27.59
CA GLY A 455 12.44 -14.06 26.20
C GLY A 455 13.53 -13.03 25.93
N ARG A 456 13.94 -12.22 26.92
CA ARG A 456 15.06 -11.26 26.76
C ARG A 456 16.39 -11.99 26.61
N VAL A 457 17.21 -11.53 25.67
CA VAL A 457 18.54 -12.08 25.43
C VAL A 457 19.49 -11.62 26.53
N SER A 458 20.08 -12.57 27.24
CA SER A 458 21.01 -12.37 28.35
C SER A 458 22.47 -12.63 27.98
N GLY A 459 22.75 -13.27 26.85
CA GLY A 459 24.12 -13.37 26.35
C GLY A 459 24.24 -13.92 24.94
N LEU A 460 25.39 -13.66 24.32
CA LEU A 460 25.83 -14.32 23.10
C LEU A 460 27.13 -15.07 23.38
N LYS A 461 27.13 -16.36 23.01
CA LYS A 461 28.30 -17.23 23.00
C LYS A 461 28.49 -17.80 21.59
N LEU A 462 29.38 -17.17 20.83
CA LEU A 462 29.66 -17.45 19.41
C LEU A 462 31.17 -17.61 19.19
N ASP A 463 31.85 -18.20 20.17
CA ASP A 463 33.27 -18.58 20.16
C ASP A 463 33.57 -19.62 19.06
N ASP A 464 34.71 -19.45 18.40
CA ASP A 464 35.24 -20.36 17.37
C ASP A 464 34.16 -20.79 16.34
N ASN A 465 33.43 -19.81 15.80
CA ASN A 465 32.26 -20.04 14.93
C ASN A 465 32.43 -19.54 13.49
N GLY A 466 33.47 -18.74 13.19
CA GLY A 466 33.70 -18.18 11.86
C GLY A 466 32.90 -16.92 11.59
N LEU A 467 32.80 -16.02 12.58
CA LEU A 467 32.32 -14.66 12.37
C LEU A 467 33.37 -13.85 11.61
N ALA A 468 32.90 -13.06 10.65
CA ALA A 468 33.68 -12.11 9.86
C ALA A 468 33.17 -10.67 10.09
N GLY A 469 33.61 -9.68 9.33
CA GLY A 469 32.99 -8.35 9.31
C GLY A 469 33.19 -7.56 10.60
N SER A 470 32.13 -7.02 11.19
CA SER A 470 32.19 -6.14 12.37
C SER A 470 31.02 -6.31 13.34
N VAL A 471 31.13 -5.72 14.54
CA VAL A 471 30.02 -5.62 15.50
C VAL A 471 29.21 -4.35 15.20
N PRO A 472 27.89 -4.43 14.98
CA PRO A 472 27.06 -3.27 14.67
C PRO A 472 26.44 -2.65 15.94
N PRO A 473 26.04 -1.36 15.90
CA PRO A 473 25.65 -0.61 17.10
C PRO A 473 24.40 -1.13 17.82
N GLU A 474 23.50 -1.83 17.13
CA GLU A 474 22.21 -2.31 17.63
C GLU A 474 22.35 -3.35 18.77
N LEU A 475 23.51 -4.01 18.90
CA LEU A 475 23.80 -4.83 20.09
C LEU A 475 23.80 -4.00 21.39
N GLY A 476 24.00 -2.68 21.31
CA GLY A 476 23.89 -1.76 22.43
C GLY A 476 22.45 -1.54 22.92
N ASP A 477 21.43 -1.82 22.11
CA ASP A 477 20.02 -1.66 22.52
C ASP A 477 19.49 -2.85 23.31
N MET A 478 20.25 -3.95 23.32
CA MET A 478 19.95 -5.19 24.04
C MET A 478 20.22 -5.05 25.56
N ILE A 479 19.55 -4.13 26.25
CA ILE A 479 19.79 -3.80 27.68
C ILE A 479 19.70 -4.99 28.67
N GLY A 480 19.12 -6.12 28.26
CA GLY A 480 19.11 -7.39 29.00
C GLY A 480 20.46 -8.13 29.00
N LEU A 481 21.35 -7.81 28.06
CA LEU A 481 22.58 -8.54 27.77
C LEU A 481 23.59 -8.46 28.92
N ARG A 482 24.16 -9.62 29.28
CA ARG A 482 25.13 -9.81 30.38
C ARG A 482 26.42 -10.48 29.91
N GLN A 483 26.40 -11.20 28.79
CA GLN A 483 27.58 -11.86 28.23
C GLN A 483 27.72 -11.61 26.73
N LEU A 484 28.95 -11.27 26.31
CA LEU A 484 29.41 -11.37 24.93
C LEU A 484 30.68 -12.21 24.90
N ASP A 485 30.71 -13.20 24.02
CA ASP A 485 31.87 -14.07 23.79
C ASP A 485 32.01 -14.32 22.28
N PHE A 486 32.96 -13.61 21.68
CA PHE A 486 33.32 -13.67 20.26
C PHE A 486 34.71 -14.30 20.05
N THR A 487 35.28 -14.95 21.08
CA THR A 487 36.64 -15.48 21.10
C THR A 487 36.95 -16.37 19.89
N GLY A 488 38.15 -16.23 19.30
CA GLY A 488 38.63 -17.08 18.20
C GLY A 488 38.08 -16.77 16.80
N ASN A 489 37.28 -15.73 16.63
CA ASN A 489 36.78 -15.30 15.31
C ASN A 489 37.73 -14.28 14.64
N GLY A 490 38.80 -14.77 14.02
CA GLY A 490 39.88 -13.93 13.49
C GLY A 490 39.49 -12.94 12.38
N GLU A 491 38.40 -13.19 11.64
CA GLU A 491 37.90 -12.31 10.57
C GLU A 491 36.89 -11.26 11.06
N LEU A 492 36.48 -11.31 12.33
CA LEU A 492 35.64 -10.31 12.98
C LEU A 492 36.54 -9.16 13.46
N THR A 493 36.35 -7.96 12.93
CA THR A 493 37.31 -6.85 13.01
C THR A 493 36.67 -5.50 13.28
N GLY A 494 37.49 -4.53 13.71
CA GLY A 494 37.11 -3.12 13.82
C GLY A 494 36.87 -2.64 15.25
N GLU A 495 36.50 -1.36 15.36
CA GLU A 495 36.21 -0.73 16.65
C GLU A 495 34.86 -1.19 17.21
N LEU A 496 34.83 -1.53 18.50
CA LEU A 496 33.59 -1.87 19.19
C LEU A 496 32.68 -0.63 19.31
N PRO A 497 31.39 -0.72 18.89
CA PRO A 497 30.48 0.41 18.94
C PRO A 497 30.34 1.01 20.35
N ALA A 498 30.43 2.35 20.43
CA ALA A 498 30.25 3.09 21.67
C ALA A 498 28.88 2.83 22.34
N SER A 499 27.87 2.43 21.57
CA SER A 499 26.54 2.02 22.07
C SER A 499 26.61 0.86 23.07
N LEU A 500 27.61 -0.03 22.98
CA LEU A 500 27.79 -1.13 23.94
C LEU A 500 28.01 -0.62 25.37
N ALA A 501 28.49 0.61 25.57
CA ALA A 501 28.65 1.22 26.89
C ALA A 501 27.32 1.45 27.64
N SER A 502 26.17 1.36 26.95
CA SER A 502 24.84 1.31 27.56
C SER A 502 24.62 0.07 28.45
N LEU A 503 25.30 -1.03 28.12
CA LEU A 503 25.00 -2.37 28.63
C LEU A 503 25.47 -2.47 30.08
N ASN A 504 24.55 -2.18 31.00
CA ASN A 504 24.87 -2.00 32.41
C ASN A 504 23.91 -2.84 33.30
N PRO A 505 24.40 -3.88 34.02
CA PRO A 505 25.77 -4.39 34.02
C PRO A 505 26.01 -5.48 32.96
N LEU A 506 26.87 -5.23 31.97
CA LEU A 506 27.55 -6.33 31.26
C LEU A 506 28.50 -7.04 32.25
N ARG A 507 28.59 -8.37 32.17
CA ARG A 507 29.37 -9.22 33.10
C ARG A 507 30.58 -9.88 32.45
N LYS A 508 30.44 -10.24 31.17
CA LYS A 508 31.50 -10.86 30.37
C LYS A 508 31.56 -10.22 28.98
N LEU A 509 32.77 -9.92 28.51
CA LEU A 509 33.05 -9.40 27.16
C LEU A 509 34.40 -9.93 26.68
N LEU A 510 34.40 -11.02 25.92
CA LEU A 510 35.60 -11.58 25.32
C LEU A 510 35.60 -11.39 23.80
N ALA A 511 36.71 -10.87 23.30
CA ALA A 511 37.02 -10.73 21.88
C ALA A 511 38.46 -11.19 21.57
N GLY A 512 39.03 -12.04 22.41
CA GLY A 512 40.40 -12.54 22.25
C GLY A 512 40.57 -13.37 20.97
N GLY A 513 41.59 -13.07 20.17
CA GLY A 513 41.79 -13.76 18.88
C GLY A 513 40.78 -13.35 17.80
N THR A 514 40.20 -12.15 17.94
CA THR A 514 39.52 -11.41 16.87
C THR A 514 40.36 -10.18 16.51
N GLY A 515 40.02 -9.47 15.44
CA GLY A 515 40.52 -8.13 15.16
C GLY A 515 39.66 -7.01 15.76
N LEU A 516 38.77 -7.32 16.73
CA LEU A 516 37.97 -6.32 17.42
C LEU A 516 38.78 -5.58 18.48
N CYS A 517 38.58 -4.28 18.55
CA CYS A 517 39.29 -3.42 19.49
C CYS A 517 38.37 -2.44 20.23
N ALA A 518 38.73 -2.06 21.45
CA ALA A 518 38.02 -1.09 22.25
C ALA A 518 38.46 0.34 21.86
N PRO A 519 37.51 1.27 21.60
CA PRO A 519 37.82 2.68 21.37
C PRO A 519 38.56 3.31 22.54
N SER A 520 39.38 4.31 22.27
CA SER A 520 40.17 5.05 23.27
C SER A 520 39.34 6.02 24.13
N ASP A 521 38.03 6.14 23.87
CA ASP A 521 37.10 6.99 24.60
C ASP A 521 37.10 6.71 26.13
N PRO A 522 37.28 7.72 26.99
CA PRO A 522 37.33 7.53 28.44
C PRO A 522 36.06 6.92 29.05
N ALA A 523 34.87 7.16 28.51
CA ALA A 523 33.63 6.60 29.05
C ALA A 523 33.47 5.12 28.68
N PHE A 524 33.87 4.73 27.46
CA PHE A 524 33.95 3.33 27.03
C PHE A 524 35.01 2.56 27.83
N GLN A 525 36.21 3.12 28.03
CA GLN A 525 37.25 2.50 28.85
C GLN A 525 36.78 2.32 30.30
N ALA A 526 36.20 3.36 30.91
CA ALA A 526 35.60 3.28 32.25
C ALA A 526 34.33 2.40 32.35
N TRP A 527 33.76 1.96 31.22
CA TRP A 527 32.76 0.89 31.17
C TRP A 527 33.43 -0.48 31.09
N LEU A 528 34.42 -0.66 30.20
CA LEU A 528 35.16 -1.90 29.99
C LEU A 528 35.87 -2.39 31.26
N GLU A 529 36.41 -1.48 32.06
CA GLU A 529 37.03 -1.77 33.36
C GLU A 529 36.03 -2.31 34.41
N ARG A 530 34.75 -1.95 34.30
CA ARG A 530 33.70 -2.40 35.23
C ARG A 530 33.14 -3.79 34.91
N ILE A 531 33.52 -4.38 33.78
CA ILE A 531 33.12 -5.73 33.37
C ILE A 531 34.07 -6.74 34.06
N PRO A 532 33.59 -7.62 34.95
CA PRO A 532 34.45 -8.54 35.69
C PRO A 532 35.30 -9.47 34.81
N GLU A 533 34.72 -10.02 33.74
CA GLU A 533 35.38 -10.96 32.82
C GLU A 533 35.52 -10.31 31.42
N SER A 534 36.46 -9.36 31.25
CA SER A 534 36.71 -8.72 29.95
C SER A 534 38.13 -8.90 29.40
N ARG A 535 38.22 -9.26 28.11
CA ARG A 535 39.46 -9.34 27.32
C ARG A 535 39.18 -8.92 25.88
N VAL A 536 39.50 -7.65 25.60
CA VAL A 536 39.36 -6.98 24.29
C VAL A 536 40.68 -6.26 24.02
N ALA A 537 41.12 -6.21 22.77
CA ALA A 537 42.32 -5.44 22.41
C ALA A 537 42.06 -3.93 22.47
N ARG A 538 43.08 -3.09 22.58
CA ARG A 538 42.96 -1.63 22.37
C ARG A 538 43.10 -1.25 20.90
N CYS A 539 42.28 -0.32 20.40
CA CYS A 539 42.46 0.20 19.03
C CYS A 539 43.75 1.03 18.91
N ASP A 540 44.09 1.74 19.99
CA ASP A 540 45.32 2.52 20.16
C ASP A 540 46.42 1.70 20.87
N ALA A 541 46.69 0.48 20.43
CA ALA A 541 47.73 -0.39 20.98
C ALA A 541 49.16 0.12 20.68
N TRP A 542 49.58 1.17 21.38
CA TRP A 542 50.82 1.92 21.16
C TRP A 542 52.07 1.03 21.12
N ALA A 543 53.12 1.51 20.46
CA ALA A 543 54.45 0.89 20.48
C ALA A 543 55.18 1.05 21.85
N ALA A 544 54.46 1.23 22.95
CA ALA A 544 55.01 1.30 24.29
C ALA A 544 54.00 0.93 25.38
N TYR A 545 54.47 0.31 26.46
CA TYR A 545 53.66 -0.04 27.63
C TYR A 545 54.52 -0.20 28.90
N LEU A 546 53.84 -0.35 30.04
CA LEU A 546 54.41 -0.72 31.32
C LEU A 546 54.01 -2.17 31.68
N THR A 547 54.88 -2.91 32.36
CA THR A 547 54.60 -4.28 32.85
C THR A 547 55.10 -4.50 34.26
N GLN A 548 54.43 -5.38 35.00
CA GLN A 548 54.85 -5.90 36.32
C GLN A 548 55.12 -7.41 36.30
N ALA A 549 54.21 -8.20 35.70
CA ALA A 549 54.34 -9.67 35.64
C ALA A 549 54.11 -10.27 34.23
N VAL A 550 53.30 -9.63 33.39
CA VAL A 550 52.93 -10.14 32.06
C VAL A 550 52.69 -8.99 31.09
N GLN A 551 53.21 -9.16 29.87
CA GLN A 551 53.33 -8.15 28.83
C GLN A 551 52.40 -8.51 27.68
N SER A 552 51.44 -7.63 27.42
CA SER A 552 50.48 -7.77 26.34
C SER A 552 50.19 -6.38 25.81
N ARG A 553 50.82 -5.99 24.70
CA ARG A 553 50.60 -4.68 24.06
C ARG A 553 49.14 -4.47 23.65
N GLU A 554 48.50 -5.54 23.17
CA GLU A 554 47.13 -5.53 22.65
C GLU A 554 46.10 -5.55 23.79
N TYR A 555 46.33 -6.35 24.83
CA TYR A 555 45.45 -6.51 26.00
C TYR A 555 46.16 -6.02 27.26
N PRO A 556 46.45 -4.70 27.38
CA PRO A 556 47.31 -4.17 28.43
C PRO A 556 46.74 -4.45 29.82
N VAL A 557 47.58 -5.04 30.65
CA VAL A 557 47.22 -5.49 32.00
C VAL A 557 47.39 -4.32 32.97
N PRO A 558 46.39 -4.01 33.81
CA PRO A 558 46.52 -2.92 34.77
C PRO A 558 47.65 -3.17 35.78
N LEU A 559 48.31 -2.08 36.18
CA LEU A 559 49.36 -2.12 37.19
C LEU A 559 48.77 -2.07 38.60
N VAL A 560 49.44 -2.70 39.55
CA VAL A 560 49.23 -2.46 40.98
C VAL A 560 50.03 -1.22 41.38
N ALA A 561 49.41 -0.30 42.12
CA ALA A 561 50.09 0.88 42.64
C ALA A 561 51.13 0.50 43.69
N GLY A 562 52.24 1.24 43.75
CA GLY A 562 53.30 0.99 44.74
C GLY A 562 54.27 -0.14 44.39
N GLU A 563 54.12 -0.77 43.22
CA GLU A 563 55.07 -1.75 42.67
C GLU A 563 55.86 -1.16 41.50
N GLU A 564 57.14 -1.55 41.35
CA GLU A 564 57.95 -1.11 40.21
C GLU A 564 57.41 -1.67 38.89
N ALA A 565 57.58 -0.94 37.79
CA ALA A 565 57.12 -1.39 36.47
C ALA A 565 58.21 -1.21 35.40
N LEU A 566 58.43 -2.21 34.55
CA LEU A 566 59.30 -2.08 33.38
C LEU A 566 58.54 -1.32 32.28
N LEU A 567 59.00 -0.12 31.94
CA LEU A 567 58.67 0.53 30.67
C LEU A 567 59.40 -0.18 29.54
N ARG A 568 58.66 -0.48 28.47
CA ARG A 568 59.21 -0.90 27.18
C ARG A 568 58.69 0.02 26.09
N VAL A 569 59.60 0.55 25.27
CA VAL A 569 59.29 1.35 24.07
C VAL A 569 59.93 0.67 22.87
N PHE A 570 59.11 0.30 21.89
CA PHE A 570 59.52 -0.38 20.67
C PHE A 570 59.65 0.66 19.57
N VAL A 571 60.89 1.05 19.26
CA VAL A 571 61.14 2.00 18.16
C VAL A 571 61.25 1.20 16.87
N THR A 572 60.22 1.27 16.03
CA THR A 572 60.14 0.58 14.74
C THR A 572 60.25 1.58 13.59
N ALA A 573 61.04 1.26 12.57
CA ALA A 573 61.25 2.09 11.37
C ALA A 573 60.51 1.51 10.14
N ALA A 574 60.15 2.38 9.19
CA ALA A 574 59.50 1.98 7.94
C ALA A 574 60.40 1.12 7.03
N ARG A 575 61.70 1.08 7.29
CA ARG A 575 62.71 0.24 6.63
C ARG A 575 63.80 -0.14 7.63
N SER A 576 64.44 -1.29 7.46
CA SER A 576 65.65 -1.65 8.19
C SER A 576 66.91 -1.19 7.44
N GLY A 577 67.82 -0.48 8.11
CA GLY A 577 69.15 -0.11 7.60
C GLY A 577 70.31 -0.44 8.55
N GLY A 578 70.03 -1.06 9.70
CA GLY A 578 71.03 -1.38 10.73
C GLY A 578 71.31 -0.22 11.70
N GLU A 579 70.53 0.85 11.63
CA GLU A 579 70.51 1.93 12.61
C GLU A 579 70.11 1.39 13.99
N ARG A 580 70.58 2.06 15.05
CA ARG A 580 70.33 1.66 16.45
C ARG A 580 69.05 2.26 16.99
N ILE A 581 68.50 1.64 18.03
CA ILE A 581 67.42 2.23 18.83
C ILE A 581 67.94 3.55 19.44
N PRO A 582 67.32 4.71 19.12
CA PRO A 582 67.79 6.01 19.55
C PRO A 582 67.58 6.22 21.04
N ARG A 583 68.02 7.37 21.55
CA ARG A 583 67.56 7.88 22.85
C ARG A 583 66.04 8.00 22.82
N VAL A 584 65.40 7.69 23.95
CA VAL A 584 63.95 7.86 24.16
C VAL A 584 63.75 8.58 25.49
N ARG A 585 62.81 9.53 25.56
CA ARG A 585 62.45 10.20 26.82
C ARG A 585 60.99 9.92 27.16
N ALA A 586 60.74 9.22 28.27
CA ALA A 586 59.40 9.03 28.80
C ALA A 586 59.11 10.08 29.89
N THR A 587 58.08 10.90 29.67
CA THR A 587 57.58 11.87 30.64
C THR A 587 56.28 11.38 31.25
N PHE A 588 56.26 11.23 32.57
CA PHE A 588 55.13 10.73 33.36
C PHE A 588 54.44 11.86 34.11
N TYR A 589 53.11 11.85 34.09
CA TYR A 589 52.25 12.78 34.80
C TYR A 589 51.51 12.00 35.89
N VAL A 590 51.62 12.46 37.14
CA VAL A 590 50.97 11.84 38.30
C VAL A 590 50.14 12.92 39.00
N PRO A 591 48.85 12.66 39.35
CA PRO A 591 48.00 13.67 39.98
C PRO A 591 48.63 14.27 41.24
N GLY A 592 48.66 15.60 41.32
CA GLY A 592 49.24 16.34 42.44
C GLY A 592 50.78 16.40 42.49
N ALA A 593 51.49 15.82 41.53
CA ALA A 593 52.96 15.85 41.47
C ALA A 593 53.49 16.71 40.31
N ARG A 594 54.77 17.12 40.41
CA ARG A 594 55.53 17.55 39.21
C ARG A 594 55.76 16.33 38.32
N HIS A 595 55.73 16.53 37.01
CA HIS A 595 56.04 15.48 36.03
C HIS A 595 57.41 14.85 36.31
N ARG A 596 57.54 13.56 36.00
CA ARG A 596 58.77 12.78 36.12
C ARG A 596 59.30 12.43 34.75
N VAL A 597 60.61 12.26 34.63
CA VAL A 597 61.27 11.97 33.35
C VAL A 597 62.17 10.76 33.54
N ALA A 598 62.06 9.81 32.60
CA ALA A 598 63.02 8.73 32.40
C ALA A 598 63.66 8.91 31.01
N ASP A 599 64.90 9.42 30.99
CA ASP A 599 65.74 9.42 29.80
C ASP A 599 66.37 8.03 29.62
N ILE A 600 66.03 7.36 28.53
CA ILE A 600 66.58 6.07 28.12
C ILE A 600 67.67 6.34 27.08
N PRO A 601 68.94 5.95 27.30
CA PRO A 601 70.02 6.18 26.34
C PRO A 601 69.87 5.33 25.06
N GLU A 602 70.58 5.74 24.01
CA GLU A 602 70.79 4.95 22.78
C GLU A 602 71.19 3.51 23.14
N LYS A 603 70.63 2.54 22.42
CA LYS A 603 70.79 1.11 22.73
C LYS A 603 71.34 0.36 21.53
N ALA A 604 72.29 -0.56 21.80
CA ALA A 604 73.00 -1.32 20.77
C ALA A 604 72.13 -2.31 19.94
N GLY A 605 70.84 -2.44 20.24
CA GLY A 605 69.89 -3.17 19.40
C GLY A 605 69.55 -2.36 18.14
N THR A 606 69.40 -3.04 17.01
CA THR A 606 69.03 -2.41 15.73
C THR A 606 67.53 -2.15 15.64
N LEU A 607 67.13 -1.08 14.95
CA LEU A 607 65.74 -0.81 14.59
C LEU A 607 65.15 -1.97 13.75
N THR A 608 63.95 -2.38 14.10
CA THR A 608 63.16 -3.38 13.39
C THR A 608 62.00 -2.72 12.63
N THR A 609 61.45 -3.41 11.64
CA THR A 609 60.21 -2.99 10.95
C THR A 609 58.95 -3.40 11.71
N GLU A 610 59.08 -4.26 12.71
CA GLU A 610 57.97 -4.84 13.49
C GLU A 610 58.31 -4.89 14.99
N VAL A 611 57.28 -4.91 15.83
CA VAL A 611 57.40 -4.99 17.31
C VAL A 611 57.80 -6.41 17.73
N SER A 612 58.93 -6.55 18.43
CA SER A 612 59.42 -7.85 18.93
C SER A 612 59.45 -7.89 20.45
N GLU A 613 58.34 -8.30 21.08
CA GLU A 613 58.21 -8.41 22.54
C GLU A 613 59.12 -9.49 23.15
N GLY A 614 59.50 -10.50 22.37
CA GLY A 614 60.25 -11.68 22.82
C GLY A 614 61.76 -11.48 23.05
N ASP A 615 62.27 -10.30 22.74
CA ASP A 615 63.64 -9.88 23.01
C ASP A 615 63.63 -8.61 23.85
N LEU A 616 64.53 -8.46 24.82
CA LEU A 616 64.73 -7.18 25.52
C LEU A 616 65.64 -6.24 24.74
N GLY A 617 66.45 -6.71 23.79
CA GLY A 617 67.31 -5.92 22.93
C GLY A 617 66.55 -4.95 22.01
N SER A 618 65.45 -5.44 21.41
CA SER A 618 64.52 -4.78 20.48
C SER A 618 63.85 -3.47 20.94
N SER A 619 64.01 -3.08 22.20
CA SER A 619 63.19 -2.05 22.84
C SER A 619 64.01 -1.17 23.79
N ALA A 620 63.74 0.14 23.79
CA ALA A 620 64.26 1.07 24.79
C ALA A 620 63.49 0.82 26.11
N ASN A 621 64.21 0.45 27.17
CA ASN A 621 63.63 -0.05 28.41
C ASN A 621 64.10 0.76 29.62
N ALA A 622 63.21 0.98 30.60
CA ALA A 622 63.55 1.58 31.88
C ALA A 622 62.72 0.96 33.02
N VAL A 623 63.31 0.80 34.20
CA VAL A 623 62.54 0.48 35.42
C VAL A 623 61.95 1.78 35.95
N ILE A 624 60.63 1.83 36.06
CA ILE A 624 59.88 2.97 36.59
C ILE A 624 59.65 2.73 38.09
N PRO A 625 60.13 3.62 38.97
CA PRO A 625 60.04 3.42 40.41
C PRO A 625 58.59 3.29 40.90
N SER A 626 58.36 2.37 41.83
CA SER A 626 57.10 2.15 42.55
C SER A 626 56.40 3.42 43.00
N ALA A 627 57.17 4.40 43.50
CA ALA A 627 56.66 5.68 43.96
C ALA A 627 55.96 6.52 42.87
N TRP A 628 56.20 6.25 41.58
CA TRP A 628 55.56 6.91 40.43
C TRP A 628 54.31 6.15 39.96
N VAL A 629 54.24 4.83 40.18
CA VAL A 629 53.12 3.96 39.76
C VAL A 629 51.94 4.16 40.71
N ARG A 630 51.01 5.04 40.32
CA ARG A 630 49.84 5.46 41.12
C ARG A 630 48.58 5.62 40.24
N PRO A 631 47.36 5.54 40.80
CA PRO A 631 46.13 5.83 40.06
C PRO A 631 46.16 7.20 39.37
N GLY A 632 45.66 7.25 38.13
CA GLY A 632 45.69 8.45 37.28
C GLY A 632 47.06 8.77 36.66
N LEU A 633 48.00 7.81 36.65
CA LEU A 633 49.26 7.91 35.91
C LEU A 633 49.00 8.08 34.41
N GLU A 634 49.62 9.10 33.81
CA GLU A 634 49.68 9.27 32.36
C GLU A 634 51.13 9.29 31.86
N MET A 635 51.34 8.93 30.60
CA MET A 635 52.63 8.85 29.93
C MET A 635 52.63 9.60 28.60
N VAL A 636 53.75 10.25 28.29
CA VAL A 636 54.11 10.75 26.95
C VAL A 636 55.54 10.29 26.67
N ILE A 637 55.81 9.86 25.45
CA ILE A 637 57.13 9.45 25.01
C ILE A 637 57.59 10.37 23.89
N GLU A 638 58.85 10.79 23.94
CA GLU A 638 59.58 11.47 22.87
C GLU A 638 60.62 10.48 22.32
N VAL A 639 60.62 10.24 21.01
CA VAL A 639 61.55 9.33 20.33
C VAL A 639 62.60 10.16 19.60
N ASP A 640 63.87 9.79 19.73
CA ASP A 640 65.00 10.55 19.21
C ASP A 640 64.94 12.08 19.51
N PRO A 641 64.79 12.48 20.79
CA PRO A 641 64.61 13.89 21.17
C PRO A 641 65.84 14.78 20.93
N ASP A 642 66.94 14.21 20.41
CA ASP A 642 68.16 14.92 20.01
C ASP A 642 68.30 15.02 18.46
N GLY A 643 67.43 14.35 17.68
CA GLY A 643 67.44 14.37 16.22
C GLY A 643 68.66 13.68 15.58
N ALA A 644 69.06 12.54 16.11
CA ALA A 644 70.27 11.81 15.70
C ALA A 644 70.07 10.90 14.47
N LEU A 645 68.83 10.56 14.11
CA LEU A 645 68.49 9.65 13.02
C LEU A 645 67.90 10.37 11.80
N ASP A 646 67.95 9.69 10.64
CA ASP A 646 67.39 10.18 9.39
C ASP A 646 65.84 10.15 9.42
N PRO A 647 65.14 11.30 9.26
CA PRO A 647 63.68 11.34 9.21
C PRO A 647 63.05 10.45 8.13
N SER A 648 63.79 10.04 7.08
CA SER A 648 63.32 9.09 6.07
C SER A 648 63.08 7.67 6.61
N LEU A 649 63.44 7.40 7.86
CA LEU A 649 63.09 6.17 8.60
C LEU A 649 61.62 6.12 9.04
N GLY A 650 60.90 7.25 9.03
CA GLY A 650 59.48 7.30 9.38
C GLY A 650 59.19 7.00 10.86
N LEU A 651 60.10 7.40 11.75
CA LEU A 651 59.91 7.28 13.20
C LEU A 651 58.89 8.33 13.70
N PRO A 652 58.03 7.99 14.68
CA PRO A 652 57.15 8.97 15.30
C PRO A 652 57.90 9.76 16.37
N ASP A 653 58.09 11.08 16.18
CA ASP A 653 58.74 11.98 17.15
C ASP A 653 58.18 11.86 18.58
N ARG A 654 56.89 11.52 18.69
CA ARG A 654 56.12 11.48 19.93
C ARG A 654 55.15 10.30 19.94
N ILE A 655 54.95 9.69 21.11
CA ILE A 655 53.88 8.70 21.33
C ILE A 655 53.03 9.12 22.54
N PRO A 656 51.70 9.31 22.38
CA PRO A 656 50.95 9.34 21.11
C PRO A 656 51.26 10.65 20.35
N ASP A 657 50.82 10.80 19.11
CA ASP A 657 51.03 12.04 18.33
C ASP A 657 50.43 13.28 19.03
N SER A 658 49.31 13.09 19.72
CA SER A 658 48.66 14.10 20.57
C SER A 658 48.21 13.51 21.91
N GLY A 659 47.66 14.33 22.81
CA GLY A 659 47.18 13.86 24.12
C GLY A 659 48.24 13.19 24.99
N ARG A 660 47.84 12.17 25.75
CA ARG A 660 48.69 11.35 26.64
C ARG A 660 48.17 9.91 26.67
N ILE A 661 49.05 8.95 26.96
CA ILE A 661 48.68 7.56 27.27
C ILE A 661 48.18 7.53 28.72
N ALA A 662 46.91 7.20 28.95
CA ALA A 662 46.40 6.91 30.29
C ALA A 662 46.79 5.47 30.69
N ILE A 663 47.42 5.30 31.85
CA ILE A 663 47.82 3.98 32.37
C ILE A 663 46.82 3.53 33.43
N PRO A 664 46.16 2.37 33.27
CA PRO A 664 45.29 1.81 34.30
C PRO A 664 46.15 1.31 35.48
N VAL A 665 46.08 2.03 36.61
CA VAL A 665 46.81 1.69 37.84
C VAL A 665 45.82 1.62 39.02
N TYR A 666 45.78 0.46 39.68
CA TYR A 666 44.87 0.17 40.78
C TYR A 666 45.62 0.22 42.12
N ALA A 667 45.18 1.09 43.02
CA ALA A 667 45.55 1.00 44.43
C ALA A 667 44.75 -0.15 45.06
N MET A 668 45.44 -1.23 45.42
CA MET A 668 44.83 -2.38 46.09
C MET A 668 44.81 -2.20 47.61
N PRO A 669 43.82 -2.75 48.32
CA PRO A 669 43.89 -2.93 49.77
C PRO A 669 45.03 -3.89 50.16
N GLU A 670 45.48 -3.82 51.42
CA GLU A 670 46.40 -4.80 51.98
C GLU A 670 45.78 -6.21 51.94
N PHE A 671 46.53 -7.17 51.43
CA PHE A 671 46.14 -8.58 51.42
C PHE A 671 46.47 -9.20 52.78
N HIS A 672 45.60 -9.02 53.77
CA HIS A 672 45.76 -9.67 55.07
C HIS A 672 45.49 -11.19 54.96
N LEU A 673 46.47 -12.02 55.33
CA LEU A 673 46.42 -13.48 55.29
C LEU A 673 46.71 -14.10 56.67
N THR A 674 45.72 -14.75 57.28
CA THR A 674 45.88 -15.59 58.48
C THR A 674 46.29 -17.00 58.07
N ALA A 675 47.49 -17.44 58.44
CA ALA A 675 48.00 -18.78 58.18
C ALA A 675 47.85 -19.69 59.41
N ILE A 676 47.19 -20.84 59.25
CA ILE A 676 46.87 -21.80 60.32
C ILE A 676 47.78 -23.03 60.22
N PRO A 677 48.63 -23.32 61.22
CA PRO A 677 49.43 -24.54 61.27
C PRO A 677 48.56 -25.73 61.67
N PHE A 678 48.21 -26.63 60.74
CA PHE A 678 47.53 -27.88 61.05
C PHE A 678 48.52 -29.01 61.37
N LEU A 679 48.43 -29.54 62.59
CA LEU A 679 49.19 -30.70 63.07
C LEU A 679 48.32 -31.96 62.96
N TRP A 680 48.66 -32.91 62.10
CA TRP A 680 47.87 -34.14 61.97
C TRP A 680 48.03 -35.04 63.21
N ARG A 681 46.92 -35.35 63.90
CA ARG A 681 46.89 -36.04 65.20
C ARG A 681 47.68 -37.36 65.24
N THR A 682 47.71 -38.11 64.14
CA THR A 682 48.36 -39.43 64.04
C THR A 682 49.87 -39.36 63.83
N SER A 683 50.38 -38.26 63.27
CA SER A 683 51.80 -38.06 62.99
C SER A 683 52.06 -36.54 62.86
N PRO A 684 52.06 -35.79 63.98
CA PRO A 684 52.20 -34.34 63.95
C PRO A 684 53.62 -33.96 63.53
N ASP A 685 53.71 -32.99 62.61
CA ASP A 685 54.96 -32.40 62.16
C ASP A 685 54.94 -30.90 62.47
N SER A 686 55.85 -30.45 63.32
CA SER A 686 55.92 -29.05 63.77
C SER A 686 56.58 -28.11 62.76
N ALA A 687 57.21 -28.61 61.69
CA ALA A 687 57.90 -27.77 60.71
C ALA A 687 56.98 -26.76 60.00
N VAL A 688 55.67 -27.03 59.94
CA VAL A 688 54.65 -26.08 59.47
C VAL A 688 54.56 -24.82 60.36
N ILE A 689 54.79 -24.95 61.67
CA ILE A 689 54.74 -23.81 62.61
C ILE A 689 55.90 -22.86 62.32
N ASP A 690 57.12 -23.39 62.21
CA ASP A 690 58.31 -22.61 61.89
C ASP A 690 58.21 -21.97 60.49
N SER A 691 57.62 -22.69 59.52
CA SER A 691 57.36 -22.18 58.17
C SER A 691 56.40 -20.99 58.17
N ILE A 692 55.31 -21.08 58.94
CA ILE A 692 54.33 -19.99 59.09
C ILE A 692 54.93 -18.82 59.88
N ALA A 693 55.70 -19.08 60.94
CA ALA A 693 56.36 -18.04 61.71
C ALA A 693 57.36 -17.25 60.85
N ALA A 694 58.12 -17.91 59.97
CA ALA A 694 59.00 -17.27 59.01
C ALA A 694 58.23 -16.46 57.94
N MET A 695 57.08 -16.96 57.46
CA MET A 695 56.19 -16.20 56.55
C MET A 695 55.61 -14.94 57.21
N ALA A 696 55.25 -15.00 58.49
CA ALA A 696 54.70 -13.87 59.25
C ALA A 696 55.78 -12.85 59.67
N ALA A 697 57.02 -13.30 59.90
CA ALA A 697 58.14 -12.43 60.26
C ALA A 697 58.69 -11.60 59.08
N ASP A 698 58.58 -12.12 57.84
CA ASP A 698 59.03 -11.43 56.63
C ASP A 698 58.08 -11.65 55.42
N PRO A 699 56.87 -11.06 55.42
CA PRO A 699 55.92 -11.22 54.30
C PRO A 699 56.48 -10.73 52.95
N GLY A 700 57.29 -9.67 52.99
CA GLY A 700 57.85 -8.97 51.83
C GLY A 700 59.11 -9.61 51.23
N GLY A 701 59.87 -10.39 52.00
CA GLY A 701 61.05 -11.12 51.51
C GLY A 701 60.87 -12.63 51.41
N HIS A 702 60.02 -13.25 52.23
CA HIS A 702 60.04 -14.71 52.43
C HIS A 702 59.73 -15.54 51.16
N GLN A 703 60.52 -16.60 50.98
CA GLN A 703 60.53 -17.43 49.77
C GLN A 703 59.20 -18.15 49.48
N LEU A 704 58.42 -18.51 50.50
CA LEU A 704 57.10 -19.15 50.27
C LEU A 704 56.05 -18.19 49.70
N LEU A 705 56.33 -16.88 49.70
CA LEU A 705 55.41 -15.84 49.24
C LEU A 705 55.84 -15.18 47.92
N TRP A 706 56.96 -15.61 47.30
CA TRP A 706 57.42 -14.98 46.05
C TRP A 706 56.37 -15.08 44.94
N ALA A 707 55.73 -16.25 44.78
CA ALA A 707 54.77 -16.49 43.72
C ALA A 707 53.47 -15.73 44.00
N THR A 708 53.07 -15.64 45.27
CA THR A 708 51.94 -14.82 45.72
C THR A 708 52.15 -13.36 45.32
N ARG A 709 53.29 -12.75 45.69
CA ARG A 709 53.60 -11.35 45.38
C ARG A 709 53.85 -11.05 43.90
N THR A 710 54.46 -11.99 43.15
CA THR A 710 54.81 -11.76 41.73
C THR A 710 53.68 -12.12 40.76
N LEU A 711 52.82 -13.08 41.10
CA LEU A 711 51.81 -13.65 40.17
C LEU A 711 50.37 -13.30 40.52
N LEU A 712 50.10 -12.71 41.70
CA LEU A 712 48.80 -12.19 42.08
C LEU A 712 48.91 -10.68 42.40
N PRO A 713 47.84 -9.88 42.21
CA PRO A 713 47.87 -8.44 42.48
C PRO A 713 47.73 -8.13 43.97
N VAL A 714 48.80 -8.33 44.74
CA VAL A 714 48.79 -8.33 46.23
C VAL A 714 49.96 -7.56 46.88
N ALA A 715 50.46 -6.51 46.23
CA ALA A 715 51.62 -5.68 46.63
C ALA A 715 51.86 -5.58 48.14
N ASP A 716 50.96 -4.89 48.87
CA ASP A 716 50.94 -4.88 50.32
C ASP A 716 50.37 -6.21 50.85
N LEU A 717 51.24 -7.12 51.28
CA LEU A 717 50.92 -8.46 51.81
C LEU A 717 51.23 -8.54 53.31
N GLY A 718 50.20 -8.62 54.14
CA GLY A 718 50.33 -8.86 55.58
C GLY A 718 50.05 -10.32 55.92
N VAL A 719 50.90 -10.97 56.73
CA VAL A 719 50.72 -12.37 57.15
C VAL A 719 50.69 -12.49 58.67
N ALA A 720 49.62 -13.07 59.20
CA ALA A 720 49.44 -13.38 60.62
C ALA A 720 49.54 -14.89 60.87
N ALA A 721 50.30 -15.28 61.88
CA ALA A 721 50.38 -16.68 62.32
C ALA A 721 49.28 -16.98 63.36
N HIS A 722 48.35 -17.88 63.01
CA HIS A 722 47.40 -18.43 63.99
C HIS A 722 48.08 -19.54 64.84
N ALA A 723 47.49 -19.85 66.01
CA ALA A 723 47.97 -20.93 66.87
C ALA A 723 47.88 -22.32 66.18
N PRO A 724 48.74 -23.30 66.53
CA PRO A 724 48.67 -24.63 65.94
C PRO A 724 47.35 -25.36 66.28
N VAL A 725 46.72 -25.97 65.27
CA VAL A 725 45.44 -26.70 65.39
C VAL A 725 45.66 -28.19 65.13
N VAL A 726 45.21 -29.06 66.04
CA VAL A 726 45.40 -30.52 65.91
C VAL A 726 44.28 -31.15 65.08
N ALA A 727 44.53 -31.35 63.78
CA ALA A 727 43.58 -31.92 62.84
C ALA A 727 43.44 -33.45 62.97
N SER A 728 42.21 -33.94 62.92
CA SER A 728 41.90 -35.39 62.82
C SER A 728 42.25 -35.98 61.44
N SER A 729 42.17 -35.17 60.38
CA SER A 729 42.42 -35.54 58.98
C SER A 729 43.72 -34.92 58.44
N ASN A 730 44.28 -35.53 57.41
CA ASN A 730 45.36 -35.00 56.56
C ASN A 730 44.93 -34.91 55.08
N TYR A 731 43.62 -34.75 54.84
CA TYR A 731 43.01 -34.65 53.51
C TYR A 731 42.67 -33.17 53.20
N PRO A 732 43.19 -32.55 52.12
CA PRO A 732 43.02 -31.11 51.86
C PRO A 732 41.59 -30.58 51.90
N PRO A 733 40.56 -31.26 51.34
CA PRO A 733 39.17 -30.78 51.45
C PRO A 733 38.59 -30.78 52.87
N ASP A 734 39.10 -31.60 53.80
CA ASP A 734 38.72 -31.52 55.22
C ASP A 734 39.39 -30.34 55.91
N LEU A 735 40.67 -30.13 55.62
CA LEU A 735 41.47 -29.03 56.18
C LEU A 735 40.99 -27.66 55.66
N LEU A 736 40.52 -27.60 54.41
CA LEU A 736 39.81 -26.44 53.86
C LEU A 736 38.49 -26.15 54.60
N ARG A 737 37.69 -27.17 54.91
CA ARG A 737 36.47 -27.01 55.72
C ARG A 737 36.77 -26.54 57.14
N GLN A 738 37.82 -27.07 57.76
CA GLN A 738 38.29 -26.61 59.08
C GLN A 738 38.78 -25.15 59.01
N THR A 739 39.50 -24.76 57.96
CA THR A 739 39.94 -23.37 57.72
C THR A 739 38.74 -22.42 57.64
N LEU A 740 37.71 -22.76 56.85
CA LEU A 740 36.49 -21.95 56.72
C LEU A 740 35.75 -21.79 58.04
N ALA A 741 35.65 -22.86 58.83
CA ALA A 741 35.00 -22.80 60.14
C ALA A 741 35.81 -21.99 61.17
N ILE A 742 37.15 -22.04 61.14
CA ILE A 742 38.00 -21.16 61.98
C ILE A 742 37.81 -19.70 61.57
N GLN A 743 37.82 -19.38 60.26
CA GLN A 743 37.49 -18.04 59.76
C GLN A 743 36.12 -17.54 60.27
N ALA A 744 35.11 -18.40 60.26
CA ALA A 744 33.77 -18.07 60.74
C ALA A 744 33.71 -17.84 62.26
N LEU A 745 34.43 -18.64 63.05
CA LEU A 745 34.51 -18.53 64.51
C LEU A 745 35.25 -17.28 64.98
N GLU A 746 36.27 -16.85 64.24
CA GLU A 746 37.02 -15.62 64.52
C GLU A 746 36.30 -14.35 64.01
N GLY A 747 35.25 -14.49 63.18
CA GLY A 747 34.63 -13.36 62.48
C GLY A 747 35.55 -12.69 61.45
N GLY A 748 36.59 -13.40 61.00
CA GLY A 748 37.73 -12.86 60.28
C GLY A 748 37.42 -12.39 58.86
N SER A 749 37.55 -11.09 58.60
CA SER A 749 37.33 -10.47 57.29
C SER A 749 38.49 -10.63 56.30
N GLY A 750 39.67 -11.07 56.77
CA GLY A 750 40.86 -11.34 55.95
C GLY A 750 40.78 -12.65 55.15
N TYR A 751 41.88 -12.99 54.48
CA TYR A 751 42.06 -14.31 53.87
C TYR A 751 42.62 -15.30 54.88
N TYR A 752 42.24 -16.57 54.76
CA TYR A 752 42.64 -17.66 55.65
C TYR A 752 43.25 -18.81 54.84
N MET A 753 44.40 -19.30 55.28
CA MET A 753 45.08 -20.45 54.69
C MET A 753 45.45 -21.48 55.76
N GLY A 754 44.82 -22.64 55.71
CA GLY A 754 45.33 -23.83 56.38
C GLY A 754 46.62 -24.31 55.73
N MET A 755 47.61 -24.73 56.53
CA MET A 755 48.82 -25.36 56.01
C MET A 755 49.19 -26.60 56.82
N MET A 756 49.86 -27.56 56.18
CA MET A 756 50.37 -28.78 56.82
C MET A 756 51.66 -29.22 56.12
N THR A 757 52.64 -29.68 56.90
CA THR A 757 53.84 -30.38 56.40
C THR A 757 53.72 -31.89 56.58
N GLY A 758 54.64 -32.66 55.99
CA GLY A 758 54.57 -34.12 55.99
C GLY A 758 53.66 -34.70 54.91
N ARG A 759 53.13 -35.90 55.13
CA ARG A 759 52.42 -36.69 54.11
C ARG A 759 50.90 -36.53 54.20
N LEU A 760 50.31 -35.90 53.18
CA LEU A 760 48.87 -35.87 52.94
C LEU A 760 48.34 -37.23 52.48
N SER A 761 47.04 -37.50 52.70
CA SER A 761 46.36 -38.74 52.29
C SER A 761 45.92 -38.78 50.82
N SER A 762 46.16 -37.72 50.05
CA SER A 762 45.79 -37.62 48.63
C SER A 762 46.92 -37.07 47.76
N ARG A 763 46.68 -36.97 46.45
CA ARG A 763 47.60 -36.29 45.50
C ARG A 763 47.39 -34.77 45.43
N PHE A 764 46.35 -34.23 46.05
CA PHE A 764 46.13 -32.79 46.09
C PHE A 764 47.14 -32.14 47.05
N THR A 765 47.82 -31.09 46.60
CA THR A 765 48.77 -30.31 47.40
C THR A 765 48.13 -29.08 48.06
N GLY A 766 46.92 -28.72 47.62
CA GLY A 766 46.07 -27.69 48.20
C GLY A 766 44.59 -27.96 47.92
N ALA A 767 43.73 -27.06 48.39
CA ALA A 767 42.34 -26.92 47.99
C ALA A 767 41.80 -25.55 48.46
N ALA A 768 41.01 -24.84 47.64
CA ALA A 768 40.45 -23.55 48.01
C ALA A 768 39.03 -23.30 47.48
N TYR A 769 38.33 -22.37 48.13
CA TYR A 769 37.03 -21.91 47.66
C TYR A 769 37.18 -20.84 46.56
N VAL A 770 36.65 -21.12 45.37
CA VAL A 770 36.52 -20.13 44.29
C VAL A 770 35.59 -19.02 44.75
N ARG A 771 36.02 -17.75 44.62
CA ARG A 771 35.32 -16.58 45.21
C ARG A 771 35.14 -16.68 46.74
N GLY A 772 35.96 -17.48 47.43
CA GLY A 772 36.02 -17.55 48.89
C GLY A 772 37.08 -16.63 49.50
N ARG A 773 37.22 -16.71 50.82
CA ARG A 773 38.37 -16.17 51.58
C ARG A 773 39.16 -17.26 52.33
N SER A 774 38.84 -18.53 52.10
CA SER A 774 39.47 -19.68 52.76
C SER A 774 40.13 -20.62 51.74
N SER A 775 41.31 -21.12 52.11
CA SER A 775 42.19 -21.96 51.29
C SER A 775 42.96 -22.95 52.18
N PHE A 776 43.54 -23.99 51.58
CA PHE A 776 44.51 -24.87 52.22
C PHE A 776 45.67 -25.15 51.26
N SER A 777 46.92 -25.15 51.72
CA SER A 777 48.10 -25.44 50.91
C SER A 777 49.24 -26.07 51.73
N ILE A 778 50.01 -26.98 51.14
CA ILE A 778 51.38 -27.27 51.62
C ILE A 778 52.26 -26.01 51.52
N PRO A 779 53.37 -25.90 52.28
CA PRO A 779 54.34 -24.81 52.14
C PRO A 779 55.18 -24.93 50.86
N GLU A 780 54.56 -24.65 49.72
CA GLU A 780 55.21 -24.59 48.40
C GLU A 780 54.69 -23.36 47.65
N ALA A 781 55.57 -22.42 47.31
CA ALA A 781 55.19 -21.08 46.86
C ALA A 781 54.19 -21.08 45.68
N THR A 782 54.38 -21.94 44.68
CA THR A 782 53.49 -21.95 43.50
C THR A 782 52.17 -22.69 43.74
N THR A 783 52.05 -23.49 44.81
CA THR A 783 50.75 -24.03 45.26
C THR A 783 50.04 -23.00 46.15
N ILE A 784 50.73 -22.30 47.06
CA ILE A 784 50.16 -21.19 47.84
C ILE A 784 49.51 -20.13 46.92
N ALA A 785 50.22 -19.72 45.87
CA ALA A 785 49.71 -18.75 44.89
C ALA A 785 48.52 -19.28 44.06
N HIS A 786 48.48 -20.58 43.77
CA HIS A 786 47.37 -21.23 43.06
C HIS A 786 46.08 -21.20 43.90
N GLU A 787 46.17 -21.61 45.16
CA GLU A 787 45.02 -21.68 46.07
C GLU A 787 44.49 -20.30 46.46
N LEU A 788 45.37 -19.30 46.62
CA LEU A 788 44.97 -17.90 46.76
C LEU A 788 44.36 -17.33 45.46
N GLY A 789 44.79 -17.81 44.29
CA GLY A 789 44.17 -17.48 43.00
C GLY A 789 42.68 -17.83 42.94
N HIS A 790 42.27 -18.99 43.47
CA HIS A 790 40.84 -19.33 43.60
C HIS A 790 40.07 -18.36 44.52
N ASN A 791 40.66 -17.97 45.66
CA ASN A 791 40.09 -16.93 46.52
C ASN A 791 39.96 -15.57 45.80
N LEU A 792 40.84 -15.30 44.83
CA LEU A 792 40.78 -14.18 43.88
C LEU A 792 39.87 -14.42 42.65
N SER A 793 38.93 -15.37 42.74
CA SER A 793 37.94 -15.72 41.71
C SER A 793 38.49 -16.41 40.45
N LEU A 794 39.74 -16.86 40.43
CA LEU A 794 40.29 -17.56 39.28
C LEU A 794 39.81 -19.02 39.24
N LEU A 795 39.52 -19.51 38.04
CA LEU A 795 39.19 -20.91 37.74
C LEU A 795 40.38 -21.59 37.05
N HIS A 796 40.31 -22.91 36.82
CA HIS A 796 41.47 -23.63 36.30
C HIS A 796 41.72 -23.38 34.81
N ALA A 797 42.95 -23.08 34.44
CA ALA A 797 43.37 -23.07 33.04
C ALA A 797 43.49 -24.50 32.49
N PRO A 798 43.17 -24.76 31.20
CA PRO A 798 43.01 -26.09 30.63
C PRO A 798 44.35 -26.82 30.34
N CYS A 799 45.12 -27.14 31.40
CA CYS A 799 46.31 -27.99 31.32
C CYS A 799 46.46 -28.85 32.58
N GLY A 800 46.80 -30.13 32.39
CA GLY A 800 47.16 -31.06 33.46
C GLY A 800 45.99 -31.85 34.09
N GLY A 801 44.81 -31.83 33.46
CA GLY A 801 43.66 -32.62 33.90
C GLY A 801 42.92 -32.05 35.11
N ALA A 802 43.00 -30.73 35.33
CA ALA A 802 42.20 -30.06 36.35
C ALA A 802 40.68 -30.16 36.06
N GLY A 803 39.88 -30.34 37.11
CA GLY A 803 38.43 -30.11 37.06
C GLY A 803 38.12 -28.62 37.22
N LEU A 804 36.85 -28.20 37.15
CA LEU A 804 36.45 -26.79 37.28
C LEU A 804 37.27 -25.84 36.37
N LEU A 805 37.42 -26.25 35.10
CA LEU A 805 38.07 -25.43 34.09
C LEU A 805 37.31 -24.12 33.88
N ASP A 806 38.03 -23.04 33.64
CA ASP A 806 37.44 -21.77 33.22
C ASP A 806 36.96 -21.86 31.76
N PRO A 807 35.65 -21.78 31.46
CA PRO A 807 35.12 -21.79 30.10
C PRO A 807 35.34 -20.46 29.35
N SER A 808 35.86 -19.43 30.04
CA SER A 808 36.25 -18.12 29.51
C SER A 808 37.76 -18.01 29.23
N TYR A 809 38.57 -19.03 29.55
CA TYR A 809 40.03 -18.93 29.41
C TYR A 809 40.49 -18.95 27.94
N PRO A 810 41.21 -17.93 27.45
CA PRO A 810 41.43 -17.71 26.03
C PRO A 810 42.38 -18.71 25.33
N PHE A 811 43.19 -19.48 26.07
CA PHE A 811 44.18 -20.39 25.48
C PHE A 811 43.87 -21.86 25.83
N ARG A 812 43.32 -22.58 24.85
CA ARG A 812 42.81 -23.97 24.97
C ARG A 812 43.83 -25.02 25.47
N ASP A 813 45.12 -24.71 25.47
CA ASP A 813 46.20 -25.58 25.95
C ASP A 813 46.74 -25.21 27.36
N GLY A 814 46.14 -24.18 28.00
CA GLY A 814 46.54 -23.62 29.28
C GLY A 814 47.84 -22.81 29.24
N SER A 815 48.29 -22.37 28.06
CA SER A 815 49.38 -21.40 27.94
C SER A 815 48.98 -20.00 28.43
N ILE A 816 49.96 -19.14 28.75
CA ILE A 816 49.72 -17.75 29.17
C ILE A 816 49.47 -16.79 27.99
N GLY A 817 49.86 -17.17 26.77
CA GLY A 817 49.57 -16.50 25.50
C GLY A 817 50.22 -15.12 25.27
N ALA A 818 50.65 -14.47 26.35
CA ALA A 818 51.37 -13.19 26.39
C ALA A 818 52.79 -13.39 26.97
N TRP A 819 53.71 -12.42 26.81
CA TRP A 819 55.09 -12.58 27.30
C TRP A 819 55.19 -12.29 28.80
N GLY A 820 55.53 -13.28 29.62
CA GLY A 820 55.80 -13.02 31.05
C GLY A 820 57.07 -12.21 31.27
N TYR A 821 57.15 -11.46 32.37
CA TYR A 821 58.36 -10.76 32.81
C TYR A 821 58.63 -11.07 34.28
N ASP A 822 59.78 -11.67 34.59
CA ASP A 822 60.20 -11.92 35.97
C ASP A 822 61.20 -10.85 36.41
N ALA A 823 60.68 -9.77 37.02
CA ALA A 823 61.47 -8.63 37.47
C ALA A 823 62.64 -8.99 38.41
N ARG A 824 62.59 -10.15 39.08
CA ARG A 824 63.61 -10.61 40.03
C ARG A 824 64.84 -11.20 39.34
N GLY A 825 64.66 -11.75 38.13
CA GLY A 825 65.75 -12.21 37.26
C GLY A 825 66.06 -11.24 36.13
N GLY A 826 65.15 -10.33 35.80
CA GLY A 826 65.19 -9.51 34.59
C GLY A 826 64.85 -10.30 33.32
N GLU A 827 64.18 -11.45 33.44
CA GLU A 827 63.99 -12.42 32.36
C GLU A 827 62.62 -12.33 31.67
N LEU A 828 62.59 -12.59 30.35
CA LEU A 828 61.38 -12.77 29.56
C LEU A 828 60.93 -14.23 29.56
N LEU A 829 59.62 -14.46 29.66
CA LEU A 829 59.02 -15.79 29.71
C LEU A 829 58.11 -16.03 28.51
N ILE A 830 58.37 -17.11 27.78
CA ILE A 830 57.69 -17.41 26.51
C ILE A 830 56.16 -17.55 26.65
N PRO A 831 55.35 -17.08 25.70
CA PRO A 831 53.89 -17.20 25.72
C PRO A 831 53.33 -18.62 25.89
N ARG A 832 54.08 -19.64 25.47
CA ARG A 832 53.71 -21.06 25.62
C ARG A 832 53.86 -21.59 27.06
N ARG A 833 54.45 -20.81 27.98
CA ARG A 833 54.53 -21.13 29.41
C ARG A 833 53.11 -21.31 29.98
N ARG A 834 52.94 -22.14 31.02
CA ARG A 834 51.61 -22.54 31.50
C ARG A 834 51.10 -21.64 32.62
N ASP A 835 49.79 -21.44 32.68
CA ASP A 835 49.17 -20.56 33.67
C ASP A 835 49.33 -21.10 35.10
N ILE A 836 49.37 -20.20 36.08
CA ILE A 836 49.49 -20.50 37.52
C ILE A 836 48.29 -21.32 38.01
N MET A 837 47.11 -21.10 37.44
CA MET A 837 45.88 -21.86 37.68
C MET A 837 45.80 -23.17 36.87
N SER A 838 46.92 -23.68 36.36
CA SER A 838 46.99 -25.01 35.74
C SER A 838 47.71 -26.03 36.63
N TYR A 839 47.48 -27.32 36.37
CA TYR A 839 48.22 -28.42 36.99
C TYR A 839 49.49 -28.80 36.22
N CYS A 840 49.86 -28.02 35.19
CA CYS A 840 51.07 -28.22 34.41
C CYS A 840 52.29 -27.54 35.07
N SER A 841 53.49 -28.08 34.83
CA SER A 841 54.72 -27.52 35.38
C SER A 841 55.18 -26.27 34.62
N ARG A 842 56.17 -25.55 35.20
CA ARG A 842 56.68 -24.25 34.69
C ARG A 842 55.60 -23.17 34.66
N ARG A 843 54.88 -23.00 35.77
CA ARG A 843 53.77 -22.04 35.95
C ARG A 843 54.19 -20.57 35.86
N TRP A 844 53.28 -19.69 35.41
CA TRP A 844 53.34 -18.22 35.42
C TRP A 844 51.92 -17.64 35.26
N VAL A 845 51.65 -16.35 35.46
CA VAL A 845 50.28 -15.79 35.29
C VAL A 845 50.03 -15.28 33.85
N SER A 846 48.82 -15.51 33.33
CA SER A 846 48.33 -14.92 32.07
C SER A 846 47.85 -13.48 32.23
N ASP A 847 47.75 -12.76 31.10
CA ASP A 847 47.16 -11.42 31.04
C ASP A 847 45.70 -11.42 31.55
N TYR A 848 44.94 -12.40 31.09
CA TYR A 848 43.55 -12.68 31.47
C TYR A 848 43.38 -12.92 32.97
N HIS A 849 44.14 -13.84 33.58
CA HIS A 849 43.98 -14.13 35.01
C HIS A 849 44.46 -12.97 35.91
N PHE A 850 45.55 -12.28 35.57
CA PHE A 850 46.01 -11.16 36.39
C PHE A 850 45.01 -9.99 36.35
N ALA A 851 44.50 -9.64 35.16
CA ALA A 851 43.49 -8.60 35.01
C ALA A 851 42.16 -8.94 35.72
N ASN A 852 41.69 -10.19 35.63
CA ASN A 852 40.47 -10.62 36.31
C ASN A 852 40.64 -10.61 37.85
N ALA A 853 41.80 -11.03 38.36
CA ALA A 853 42.11 -10.93 39.79
C ALA A 853 42.09 -9.46 40.26
N ILE A 854 42.66 -8.54 39.48
CA ILE A 854 42.62 -7.08 39.76
C ILE A 854 41.18 -6.59 39.86
N ARG A 855 40.35 -6.83 38.84
CA ARG A 855 38.95 -6.36 38.81
C ARG A 855 38.14 -6.94 39.97
N TYR A 856 38.35 -8.22 40.28
CA TYR A 856 37.68 -8.89 41.40
C TYR A 856 38.06 -8.30 42.76
N ARG A 857 39.36 -8.05 43.04
CA ARG A 857 39.80 -7.39 44.28
C ARG A 857 39.19 -6.00 44.40
N ALA A 858 39.35 -5.17 43.36
CA ALA A 858 38.84 -3.80 43.34
C ALA A 858 37.32 -3.73 43.59
N ALA A 859 36.54 -4.58 42.93
CA ALA A 859 35.09 -4.62 43.10
C ALA A 859 34.63 -5.19 44.46
N ARG A 860 35.24 -6.28 44.93
CA ARG A 860 34.76 -6.98 46.14
C ARG A 860 35.25 -6.34 47.45
N GLU A 861 36.52 -5.97 47.51
CA GLU A 861 37.12 -5.47 48.75
C GLU A 861 36.73 -4.01 49.00
N GLY A 862 36.63 -3.18 47.95
CA GLY A 862 36.05 -1.85 48.03
C GLY A 862 34.60 -1.86 48.51
N ALA A 863 33.78 -2.81 48.04
CA ALA A 863 32.41 -2.99 48.53
C ALA A 863 32.33 -3.54 49.97
N PHE A 864 33.36 -4.24 50.45
CA PHE A 864 33.43 -4.73 51.83
C PHE A 864 33.82 -3.62 52.82
N ALA A 865 34.73 -2.72 52.44
CA ALA A 865 35.10 -1.56 53.24
C ALA A 865 33.90 -0.64 53.56
N ALA A 866 32.88 -0.60 52.69
CA ALA A 866 31.63 0.11 52.89
C ALA A 866 30.56 -0.65 53.71
N ARG A 867 30.81 -1.92 54.09
CA ARG A 867 29.84 -2.83 54.74
C ARG A 867 30.17 -3.22 56.18
N THR A 868 31.26 -2.71 56.75
CA THR A 868 31.74 -2.99 58.13
C THR A 868 30.87 -2.43 59.26
N THR A 869 29.61 -2.10 58.98
CA THR A 869 28.65 -1.48 59.92
C THR A 869 27.59 -2.43 60.47
N SER A 870 27.49 -3.66 59.96
CA SER A 870 26.60 -4.70 60.51
C SER A 870 27.14 -5.22 61.85
N ARG A 871 26.35 -5.17 62.93
CA ARG A 871 26.66 -5.92 64.16
C ARG A 871 26.67 -7.42 63.88
N PRO A 872 27.57 -8.20 64.50
CA PRO A 872 27.47 -9.65 64.51
C PRO A 872 26.27 -10.12 65.35
N GLU A 873 25.72 -11.28 65.01
CA GLU A 873 24.60 -11.91 65.70
C GLU A 873 25.06 -13.22 66.39
N ARG A 874 24.49 -13.52 67.55
CA ARG A 874 24.93 -14.68 68.34
C ARG A 874 24.43 -15.99 67.74
N SER A 875 25.29 -16.61 66.95
CA SER A 875 25.05 -17.85 66.22
C SER A 875 25.61 -19.08 66.96
N LEU A 876 25.23 -20.27 66.49
CA LEU A 876 25.57 -21.54 67.10
C LEU A 876 26.10 -22.49 66.02
N LEU A 877 27.43 -22.66 65.98
CA LEU A 877 28.11 -23.48 64.98
C LEU A 877 28.06 -24.96 65.39
N LEU A 878 27.52 -25.77 64.49
CA LEU A 878 27.46 -27.24 64.58
C LEU A 878 28.37 -27.82 63.49
N TRP A 879 29.37 -28.59 63.90
CA TRP A 879 30.31 -29.28 63.01
C TRP A 879 30.66 -30.67 63.55
N GLY A 880 31.14 -31.51 62.65
CA GLY A 880 31.39 -32.92 62.91
C GLY A 880 31.88 -33.64 61.67
N GLY A 881 32.02 -34.96 61.77
CA GLY A 881 32.50 -35.78 60.67
C GLY A 881 32.07 -37.24 60.80
N VAL A 882 32.70 -38.08 59.99
CA VAL A 882 32.56 -39.54 60.04
C VAL A 882 33.93 -40.13 60.40
N ASP A 883 33.99 -41.02 61.38
CA ASP A 883 35.22 -41.70 61.78
C ASP A 883 35.62 -42.81 60.79
N ALA A 884 36.78 -43.44 61.00
CA ALA A 884 37.29 -44.50 60.12
C ALA A 884 36.43 -45.78 60.13
N ASP A 885 35.54 -45.95 61.12
CA ASP A 885 34.59 -47.07 61.23
C ASP A 885 33.20 -46.70 60.65
N GLY A 886 33.03 -45.48 60.13
CA GLY A 886 31.76 -45.00 59.58
C GLY A 886 30.81 -44.35 60.60
N ARG A 887 31.25 -44.06 61.83
CA ARG A 887 30.40 -43.43 62.86
C ARG A 887 30.39 -41.91 62.72
N LEU A 888 29.20 -41.32 62.79
CA LEU A 888 29.04 -39.87 62.93
C LEU A 888 29.56 -39.40 64.30
N TYR A 889 30.41 -38.38 64.30
CA TYR A 889 30.81 -37.64 65.50
C TYR A 889 30.50 -36.15 65.32
N LEU A 890 30.16 -35.47 66.41
CA LEU A 890 30.13 -34.01 66.49
C LEU A 890 31.38 -33.55 67.24
N GLU A 891 32.08 -32.56 66.69
CA GLU A 891 33.06 -31.78 67.44
C GLU A 891 32.31 -30.75 68.33
N PRO A 892 32.95 -30.13 69.33
CA PRO A 892 32.26 -29.23 70.26
C PRO A 892 31.44 -28.14 69.57
N VAL A 893 30.19 -27.99 70.01
CA VAL A 893 29.28 -26.92 69.58
C VAL A 893 29.75 -25.59 70.15
N LEU A 894 29.91 -24.60 69.28
CA LEU A 894 30.48 -23.29 69.65
C LEU A 894 29.43 -22.19 69.43
N THR A 895 29.15 -21.39 70.46
CA THR A 895 28.42 -20.12 70.27
C THR A 895 29.41 -19.03 69.92
N ALA A 896 29.25 -18.40 68.76
CA ALA A 896 30.09 -17.30 68.29
C ALA A 896 29.19 -16.16 67.80
N ASP A 897 29.67 -14.92 67.92
CA ASP A 897 28.97 -13.75 67.39
C ASP A 897 29.40 -13.55 65.93
N ILE A 898 28.60 -14.07 64.99
CA ILE A 898 28.94 -14.18 63.55
C ILE A 898 28.13 -13.12 62.76
N PRO A 899 28.74 -12.41 61.79
CA PRO A 899 27.99 -11.53 60.89
C PRO A 899 26.96 -12.29 60.02
N PRO A 900 25.74 -11.76 59.78
CA PRO A 900 24.69 -12.47 59.01
C PRO A 900 25.02 -12.81 57.54
N TRP A 901 26.15 -12.35 56.99
CA TRP A 901 26.63 -12.66 55.64
C TRP A 901 27.62 -13.84 55.58
N LEU A 902 27.87 -14.50 56.72
CA LEU A 902 28.76 -15.65 56.87
C LEU A 902 28.01 -17.00 56.94
N CYS A 903 26.68 -16.99 56.71
CA CYS A 903 25.78 -18.14 56.65
C CYS A 903 25.34 -18.46 55.21
#